data_AF-A0A9W9JNY6-F1
#
_entry.id   AF-A0A9W9JNY6-F1
#
_cell.length_a   1.000
_cell.length_b   1.000
_cell.length_c   1.000
_cell.angle_alpha   90.00
_cell.angle_beta   90.00
_cell.angle_gamma   90.00
#
_symmetry.space_group_name_H-M   'P 1'
#
loop_
_entity.id
_entity.type
_entity.pdbx_description
1 polymer ?
#
loop_
_entity_poly.entity_id
_entity_poly.type
_entity_poly.pdbx_seq_one_letter_code
_entity_poly.pdbx_strand_id
1 'polypeptide(L)'
;MNFLRRQLFGTSSPLFRSQARAMHIQSIPMWTGKGNNYAYLVTDESTKKSVIIDPANPPEVAPELKSQIASGKIDLTAIVNTHHHWDHAGGNNDILKQFKGLQVIGGKDCASVTKTPAHGEEFKIGDRISVKALHTPCHTQDSICYYMQDGDERVVFTGDTLFIGGCGRFFEGNAKEMHKALNETLAALPDDTKVYPGHEYTKANVKFCIAVSQAEPIKKLQAFAEKNQQTQGKFTIGDEKRHNVFMRVNDPEIQKVTGKTDPVENNGGASDTEAQNHLEVVFYPDSNHRRKSSLVTMDKPRVQHHPAQDDQATACYVHSLIASEWTAPLHHPKDTDDTEDVIQTLDKDETKVTANTKDIQPDELVSVVDDSNKTMPTVIESRHLTKRQLSDMAWNVRKLSKKLGSIKLKLTVKNVFVVSKAQDESLVSLTRKVTRWLLSKDRDYMYVVYVERRLEAHADFGALQLIQDEPSAEGRLKYWDTKIAQEQPHLFDFVITLGGDGTVLYTSWLFQRIVPPVLSFALGSLGFLTNFDFADYQTSLDNAFRDGVFVSLRLRFECTIMRSKARKRDSHPRSLSERDLVEELIGEEGEDTLTHTPHQVYEILNDVVLDRGPNPTMSHIELFGDDEHFTTLLADGICIATPTGSTAYNLAAGGSLSHPENPVILVTAICAHTLSFRPIILPDTIVLRMGVPYDARTSSWASFDGRERVELLPGDYVTVSASRYPFASVLPPGGQGEGWVHSISKTLNWNSREKQKSFK
;
A
#
# COMPACT_ATOMS: atom_id res chain seq x y z
N MET A 1 61.95 11.53 63.77
CA MET A 1 62.52 12.72 64.42
C MET A 1 61.62 13.90 64.11
N ASN A 2 61.05 14.50 65.16
CA ASN A 2 60.57 15.89 65.35
C ASN A 2 59.65 16.55 64.29
N PHE A 3 58.71 17.45 64.58
CA PHE A 3 57.84 17.85 65.71
C PHE A 3 57.34 19.28 65.32
N LEU A 4 56.10 19.62 65.67
CA LEU A 4 55.58 20.98 66.01
C LEU A 4 55.17 21.91 64.84
N ARG A 5 53.87 22.20 64.66
CA ARG A 5 52.96 23.15 65.40
C ARG A 5 53.13 24.60 64.89
N ARG A 6 52.09 25.41 64.60
CA ARG A 6 50.85 25.74 65.33
C ARG A 6 49.92 26.57 64.39
N GLN A 7 48.61 26.27 64.31
CA GLN A 7 47.45 26.98 64.94
C GLN A 7 47.22 28.44 64.51
N LEU A 8 45.97 28.80 64.15
CA LEU A 8 45.03 29.63 64.95
C LEU A 8 43.69 29.90 64.19
N PHE A 9 42.56 29.66 64.90
CA PHE A 9 41.18 30.20 64.85
C PHE A 9 40.47 30.45 63.48
N GLY A 10 39.21 30.09 63.19
CA GLY A 10 38.06 29.63 63.97
C GLY A 10 36.87 30.62 63.89
N THR A 11 35.84 30.34 63.05
CA THR A 11 34.42 30.71 63.27
C THR A 11 33.49 29.88 62.37
N SER A 12 32.30 29.62 62.90
CA SER A 12 31.22 28.72 62.50
C SER A 12 30.38 29.10 61.27
N SER A 13 30.02 28.06 60.48
CA SER A 13 28.73 27.80 59.79
C SER A 13 28.21 28.80 58.71
N PRO A 14 27.47 28.35 57.66
CA PRO A 14 26.56 27.20 57.71
C PRO A 14 26.66 26.15 56.58
N LEU A 15 26.42 24.91 57.00
CA LEU A 15 25.65 23.93 56.26
C LEU A 15 24.39 24.59 55.66
N PHE A 16 24.31 24.67 54.34
CA PHE A 16 23.10 24.49 53.53
C PHE A 16 23.56 24.48 52.06
N ARG A 17 24.15 23.36 51.61
CA ARG A 17 23.88 22.96 50.23
C ARG A 17 22.45 22.49 50.28
N SER A 18 21.52 23.32 49.79
CA SER A 18 20.14 22.91 49.62
C SER A 18 20.18 21.54 48.94
N GLN A 19 19.51 20.54 49.53
CA GLN A 19 18.97 19.46 48.73
C GLN A 19 18.03 20.16 47.76
N ALA A 20 18.54 20.57 46.60
CA ALA A 20 17.73 21.10 45.53
C ALA A 20 16.85 19.95 45.08
N ARG A 21 15.66 19.86 45.68
CA ARG A 21 14.56 19.00 45.22
C ARG A 21 14.40 19.27 43.72
N ALA A 22 14.33 18.22 42.92
CA ALA A 22 14.44 18.33 41.47
C ALA A 22 13.04 18.35 40.84
N MET A 23 12.93 18.90 39.64
CA MET A 23 11.82 18.61 38.74
C MET A 23 11.71 17.09 38.59
N HIS A 24 10.57 16.52 38.96
CA HIS A 24 10.35 15.09 38.82
C HIS A 24 9.59 14.82 37.53
N ILE A 25 10.16 13.97 36.66
CA ILE A 25 9.55 13.57 35.39
C ILE A 25 9.32 12.06 35.43
N GLN A 26 8.07 11.66 35.26
CA GLN A 26 7.69 10.27 35.08
C GLN A 26 7.16 10.07 33.66
N SER A 27 7.82 9.20 32.92
CA SER A 27 7.29 8.67 31.66
C SER A 27 6.20 7.65 31.96
N ILE A 28 5.04 7.83 31.34
CA ILE A 28 3.94 6.88 31.32
C ILE A 28 3.87 6.33 29.90
N PRO A 29 4.42 5.14 29.65
CA PRO A 29 4.35 4.50 28.34
C PRO A 29 2.89 4.24 27.98
N MET A 30 2.49 4.67 26.80
CA MET A 30 1.17 4.43 26.24
C MET A 30 1.26 3.47 25.06
N TRP A 31 0.32 2.54 24.97
CA TRP A 31 0.27 1.54 23.89
C TRP A 31 1.61 0.79 23.75
N THR A 32 2.19 0.34 24.87
CA THR A 32 3.47 -0.40 24.87
C THR A 32 3.33 -1.65 24.01
N GLY A 33 4.13 -1.77 22.96
CA GLY A 33 4.02 -2.82 21.94
C GLY A 33 3.32 -2.37 20.65
N LYS A 34 2.27 -1.52 20.75
CA LYS A 34 1.41 -1.11 19.63
C LYS A 34 1.81 0.22 18.99
N GLY A 35 1.85 1.27 19.79
CA GLY A 35 2.13 2.65 19.36
C GLY A 35 3.39 3.24 19.99
N ASN A 36 3.86 2.66 21.11
CA ASN A 36 5.04 3.08 21.87
C ASN A 36 5.12 4.61 22.02
N ASN A 37 4.03 5.23 22.47
CA ASN A 37 3.93 6.66 22.73
C ASN A 37 4.19 6.93 24.23
N TYR A 38 4.45 8.18 24.61
CA TYR A 38 4.68 8.59 25.98
C TYR A 38 3.76 9.74 26.38
N ALA A 39 3.11 9.58 27.53
CA ALA A 39 2.68 10.72 28.33
C ALA A 39 3.76 11.04 29.37
N TYR A 40 3.92 12.31 29.74
CA TYR A 40 4.90 12.72 30.74
C TYR A 40 4.25 13.48 31.88
N LEU A 41 4.32 12.93 33.08
CA LEU A 41 3.93 13.61 34.30
C LEU A 41 5.12 14.41 34.82
N VAL A 42 4.99 15.74 34.83
CA VAL A 42 6.03 16.65 35.34
C VAL A 42 5.53 17.30 36.62
N THR A 43 6.31 17.16 37.69
CA THR A 43 5.95 17.62 39.04
C THR A 43 7.03 18.52 39.62
N ASP A 44 6.64 19.72 40.08
CA ASP A 44 7.47 20.51 41.00
C ASP A 44 7.41 19.85 42.39
N GLU A 45 8.51 19.23 42.80
CA GLU A 45 8.56 18.47 44.04
C GLU A 45 8.27 19.32 45.29
N SER A 46 8.51 20.64 45.22
CA SER A 46 8.30 21.56 46.34
C SER A 46 6.82 21.90 46.58
N THR A 47 6.11 22.28 45.53
CA THR A 47 4.68 22.67 45.59
C THR A 47 3.72 21.53 45.29
N LYS A 48 4.22 20.41 44.75
CA LYS A 48 3.47 19.29 44.17
C LYS A 48 2.66 19.64 42.92
N LYS A 49 2.65 20.91 42.49
CA LYS A 49 1.97 21.30 41.24
C LYS A 49 2.57 20.53 40.08
N SER A 50 1.68 19.94 39.30
CA SER A 50 2.03 19.00 38.24
C SER A 50 1.25 19.28 36.97
N VAL A 51 1.84 18.92 35.85
CA VAL A 51 1.18 18.89 34.53
C VAL A 51 1.37 17.52 33.90
N ILE A 52 0.39 17.10 33.10
CA ILE A 52 0.49 15.89 32.29
C ILE A 52 0.64 16.29 30.83
N ILE A 53 1.70 15.83 30.19
CA ILE A 53 2.00 16.09 28.78
C ILE A 53 1.47 14.96 27.94
N ASP A 54 0.72 15.29 26.88
CA ASP A 54 0.16 14.37 25.87
C ASP A 54 -0.56 13.12 26.46
N PRO A 55 -1.60 13.27 27.29
CA PRO A 55 -2.28 12.15 27.95
C PRO A 55 -3.29 11.43 27.03
N ALA A 56 -2.84 10.93 25.89
CA ALA A 56 -3.72 10.48 24.82
C ALA A 56 -4.46 9.17 25.07
N ASN A 57 -3.97 8.32 25.99
CA ASN A 57 -4.60 7.05 26.35
C ASN A 57 -5.13 7.05 27.81
N PRO A 58 -6.31 7.63 28.08
CA PRO A 58 -6.88 7.70 29.44
C PRO A 58 -6.93 6.36 30.21
N PRO A 59 -7.24 5.21 29.60
CA PRO A 59 -7.19 3.91 30.28
C PRO A 59 -5.84 3.58 30.95
N GLU A 60 -4.71 4.02 30.38
CA GLU A 60 -3.37 3.79 30.93
C GLU A 60 -2.88 4.95 31.80
N VAL A 61 -3.22 6.19 31.41
CA VAL A 61 -2.75 7.41 32.11
C VAL A 61 -3.56 7.70 33.37
N ALA A 62 -4.90 7.61 33.31
CA ALA A 62 -5.77 8.04 34.41
C ALA A 62 -5.59 7.21 35.71
N PRO A 63 -5.37 5.89 35.68
CA PRO A 63 -5.10 5.13 36.91
C PRO A 63 -3.85 5.62 37.66
N GLU A 64 -2.78 5.95 36.92
CA GLU A 64 -1.54 6.45 37.51
C GLU A 64 -1.76 7.83 38.15
N LEU A 65 -2.44 8.75 37.44
CA LEU A 65 -2.79 10.07 37.98
C LEU A 65 -3.65 9.96 39.24
N LYS A 66 -4.67 9.10 39.24
CA LYS A 66 -5.52 8.87 40.43
C LYS A 66 -4.72 8.35 41.62
N SER A 67 -3.84 7.38 41.39
CA SER A 67 -2.97 6.81 42.42
C SER A 67 -2.09 7.88 43.07
N GLN A 68 -1.47 8.74 42.25
CA GLN A 68 -0.57 9.78 42.75
C GLN A 68 -1.29 10.92 43.47
N ILE A 69 -2.45 11.34 42.97
CA ILE A 69 -3.30 12.34 43.64
C ILE A 69 -3.77 11.78 45.00
N ALA A 70 -4.26 10.54 45.04
CA ALA A 70 -4.73 9.91 46.28
C ALA A 70 -3.62 9.76 47.32
N SER A 71 -2.37 9.54 46.88
CA SER A 71 -1.19 9.46 47.76
C SER A 71 -0.62 10.82 48.18
N GLY A 72 -1.20 11.94 47.71
CA GLY A 72 -0.71 13.29 48.00
C GLY A 72 0.64 13.62 47.35
N LYS A 73 1.05 12.87 46.33
CA LYS A 73 2.34 13.07 45.63
C LYS A 73 2.28 14.19 44.60
N ILE A 74 1.10 14.45 44.03
CA ILE A 74 0.90 15.46 42.99
C ILE A 74 -0.37 16.28 43.25
N ASP A 75 -0.35 17.51 42.75
CA ASP A 75 -1.48 18.41 42.55
C ASP A 75 -1.57 18.71 41.05
N LEU A 76 -2.47 18.04 40.34
CA LEU A 76 -2.56 18.13 38.88
C LEU A 76 -3.28 19.42 38.49
N THR A 77 -2.59 20.29 37.73
CA THR A 77 -3.05 21.65 37.42
C THR A 77 -3.39 21.89 35.95
N ALA A 78 -2.72 21.21 35.04
CA ALA A 78 -2.96 21.36 33.60
C ALA A 78 -2.62 20.10 32.80
N ILE A 79 -3.27 19.98 31.64
CA ILE A 79 -2.83 19.16 30.51
C ILE A 79 -2.00 20.06 29.60
N VAL A 80 -0.86 19.56 29.12
CA VAL A 80 -0.02 20.24 28.15
C VAL A 80 0.05 19.36 26.90
N ASN A 81 -0.29 19.89 25.73
CA ASN A 81 -0.18 19.16 24.48
C ASN A 81 0.89 19.75 23.58
N THR A 82 1.67 18.85 22.97
CA THR A 82 2.70 19.23 21.99
C THR A 82 2.07 19.57 20.64
N HIS A 83 1.07 18.80 20.18
CA HIS A 83 0.35 19.02 18.93
C HIS A 83 -1.02 18.32 18.90
N HIS A 84 -1.82 18.55 17.86
CA HIS A 84 -3.23 18.14 17.83
C HIS A 84 -3.52 16.66 17.50
N HIS A 85 -2.53 15.86 17.09
CA HIS A 85 -2.80 14.48 16.69
C HIS A 85 -3.49 13.68 17.81
N TRP A 86 -4.32 12.71 17.40
CA TRP A 86 -5.23 12.01 18.29
C TRP A 86 -4.49 11.20 19.36
N ASP A 87 -3.31 10.69 19.03
CA ASP A 87 -2.42 9.95 19.92
C ASP A 87 -1.55 10.85 20.82
N HIS A 88 -1.78 12.17 20.79
CA HIS A 88 -1.23 13.15 21.74
C HIS A 88 -2.33 13.91 22.50
N ALA A 89 -3.30 14.48 21.78
CA ALA A 89 -4.36 15.32 22.33
C ALA A 89 -5.73 14.61 22.43
N GLY A 90 -5.90 13.42 21.84
CA GLY A 90 -7.21 12.75 21.76
C GLY A 90 -7.80 12.34 23.11
N GLY A 91 -6.93 12.10 24.11
CA GLY A 91 -7.35 11.74 25.47
C GLY A 91 -7.85 12.91 26.32
N ASN A 92 -7.68 14.17 25.88
CA ASN A 92 -7.96 15.36 26.69
C ASN A 92 -9.38 15.41 27.24
N ASN A 93 -10.38 15.17 26.38
CA ASN A 93 -11.79 15.19 26.78
C ASN A 93 -12.09 14.18 27.90
N ASP A 94 -11.53 12.99 27.83
CA ASP A 94 -11.78 11.92 28.80
C ASP A 94 -10.98 12.10 30.09
N ILE A 95 -9.79 12.68 30.02
CA ILE A 95 -9.06 13.14 31.21
C ILE A 95 -9.85 14.25 31.90
N LEU A 96 -10.37 15.25 31.19
CA LEU A 96 -11.17 16.33 31.77
C LEU A 96 -12.48 15.87 32.41
N LYS A 97 -13.10 14.79 31.89
CA LYS A 97 -14.27 14.15 32.53
C LYS A 97 -13.91 13.57 33.90
N GLN A 98 -12.70 13.03 34.05
CA GLN A 98 -12.24 12.38 35.27
C GLN A 98 -11.58 13.35 36.26
N PHE A 99 -10.91 14.39 35.77
CA PHE A 99 -10.20 15.41 36.55
C PHE A 99 -10.73 16.79 36.15
N LYS A 100 -11.65 17.33 36.95
CA LYS A 100 -12.33 18.60 36.64
C LYS A 100 -11.44 19.79 36.96
N GLY A 101 -11.55 20.86 36.16
CA GLY A 101 -10.92 22.15 36.43
C GLY A 101 -9.49 22.32 35.91
N LEU A 102 -8.99 21.36 35.11
CA LEU A 102 -7.66 21.47 34.49
C LEU A 102 -7.68 22.46 33.33
N GLN A 103 -6.62 23.25 33.20
CA GLN A 103 -6.33 24.00 31.99
C GLN A 103 -5.75 23.06 30.92
N VAL A 104 -6.01 23.33 29.63
CA VAL A 104 -5.37 22.61 28.51
C VAL A 104 -4.51 23.62 27.76
N ILE A 105 -3.19 23.44 27.82
CA ILE A 105 -2.20 24.33 27.22
C ILE A 105 -1.63 23.62 25.99
N GLY A 106 -1.72 24.18 24.80
CA GLY A 106 -1.30 23.47 23.60
C GLY A 106 -1.37 24.30 22.33
N GLY A 107 -1.06 23.64 21.21
CA GLY A 107 -1.38 24.13 19.88
C GLY A 107 -2.86 24.52 19.76
N LYS A 108 -3.16 25.48 18.88
CA LYS A 108 -4.52 26.02 18.72
C LYS A 108 -5.55 24.96 18.29
N ASP A 109 -5.10 23.86 17.69
CA ASP A 109 -5.93 22.81 17.13
C ASP A 109 -6.04 21.58 18.08
N CYS A 110 -5.32 21.59 19.22
CA CYS A 110 -5.43 20.53 20.23
C CYS A 110 -6.85 20.46 20.82
N ALA A 111 -7.34 19.24 21.02
CA ALA A 111 -8.66 19.00 21.61
C ALA A 111 -8.79 19.69 22.98
N SER A 112 -9.87 20.44 23.17
CA SER A 112 -10.19 21.12 24.43
C SER A 112 -9.18 22.17 24.88
N VAL A 113 -8.30 22.66 23.99
CA VAL A 113 -7.30 23.69 24.33
C VAL A 113 -7.97 24.95 24.88
N THR A 114 -7.44 25.46 26.00
CA THR A 114 -7.92 26.68 26.65
C THR A 114 -6.89 27.79 26.65
N LYS A 115 -5.61 27.49 26.40
CA LYS A 115 -4.55 28.47 26.19
C LYS A 115 -3.53 27.99 25.16
N THR A 116 -3.25 28.83 24.18
CA THR A 116 -2.15 28.63 23.23
C THR A 116 -1.05 29.65 23.50
N PRO A 117 0.10 29.25 24.08
CA PRO A 117 1.18 30.17 24.36
C PRO A 117 1.85 30.64 23.06
N ALA A 118 2.29 31.90 23.01
CA ALA A 118 3.07 32.42 21.88
C ALA A 118 4.47 31.78 21.81
N HIS A 119 5.12 31.80 20.65
CA HIS A 119 6.52 31.37 20.53
C HIS A 119 7.41 32.20 21.45
N GLY A 120 8.14 31.52 22.34
CA GLY A 120 9.00 32.12 23.36
C GLY A 120 8.27 32.57 24.63
N GLU A 121 6.95 32.40 24.73
CA GLU A 121 6.20 32.72 25.95
C GLU A 121 6.63 31.81 27.10
N GLU A 122 6.81 32.42 28.27
CA GLU A 122 7.22 31.73 29.49
C GLU A 122 6.09 31.67 30.52
N PHE A 123 5.96 30.51 31.17
CA PHE A 123 5.08 30.31 32.31
C PHE A 123 5.73 29.36 33.33
N LYS A 124 5.09 29.14 34.48
CA LYS A 124 5.64 28.31 35.55
C LYS A 124 4.75 27.12 35.89
N ILE A 125 5.37 26.02 36.27
CA ILE A 125 4.73 24.90 36.98
C ILE A 125 5.27 24.93 38.41
N GLY A 126 4.39 25.14 39.39
CA GLY A 126 4.86 25.37 40.76
C GLY A 126 5.61 26.69 40.89
N ASP A 127 6.58 26.72 41.79
CA ASP A 127 7.36 27.94 42.06
C ASP A 127 8.68 27.98 41.27
N ARG A 128 9.17 26.79 40.88
CA ARG A 128 10.55 26.56 40.43
C ARG A 128 10.70 26.22 38.96
N ILE A 129 9.78 25.45 38.39
CA ILE A 129 9.90 24.98 36.99
C ILE A 129 9.47 26.12 36.07
N SER A 130 10.43 26.69 35.36
CA SER A 130 10.18 27.61 34.25
C SER A 130 9.93 26.81 32.97
N VAL A 131 8.90 27.18 32.22
CA VAL A 131 8.51 26.55 30.95
C VAL A 131 8.52 27.62 29.87
N LYS A 132 9.17 27.32 28.75
CA LYS A 132 9.19 28.16 27.55
C LYS A 132 8.59 27.39 26.39
N ALA A 133 7.54 27.95 25.78
CA ALA A 133 6.91 27.38 24.59
C ALA A 133 7.73 27.70 23.33
N LEU A 134 8.11 26.69 22.56
CA LEU A 134 8.90 26.82 21.34
C LEU A 134 8.07 26.29 20.17
N HIS A 135 7.45 27.19 19.41
CA HIS A 135 6.73 26.77 18.20
C HIS A 135 7.69 26.15 17.19
N THR A 136 7.34 24.96 16.73
CA THR A 136 8.10 24.16 15.77
C THR A 136 7.17 23.63 14.67
N PRO A 137 6.50 24.53 13.91
CA PRO A 137 5.57 24.10 12.87
C PRO A 137 6.34 23.28 11.84
N CYS A 138 5.84 22.08 11.53
CA CYS A 138 6.18 21.31 10.34
C CYS A 138 5.45 19.97 10.36
N HIS A 139 5.60 19.22 11.46
CA HIS A 139 4.89 17.96 11.63
C HIS A 139 3.39 18.22 11.62
N THR A 140 2.94 19.09 12.51
CA THR A 140 1.71 19.86 12.36
C THR A 140 2.05 21.36 12.42
N GLN A 141 1.17 22.22 11.93
CA GLN A 141 1.32 23.67 12.00
C GLN A 141 1.14 24.22 13.42
N ASP A 142 0.47 23.47 14.29
CA ASP A 142 0.25 23.84 15.68
C ASP A 142 1.27 23.22 16.66
N SER A 143 2.32 22.57 16.16
CA SER A 143 3.36 21.91 16.96
C SER A 143 4.13 22.90 17.86
N ILE A 144 4.19 22.58 19.16
CA ILE A 144 4.92 23.33 20.20
C ILE A 144 5.79 22.36 21.00
N CYS A 145 7.11 22.58 21.00
CA CYS A 145 8.02 21.96 21.96
C CYS A 145 8.05 22.77 23.27
N TYR A 146 8.13 22.10 24.42
CA TYR A 146 8.20 22.77 25.73
C TYR A 146 9.56 22.56 26.37
N TYR A 147 10.37 23.62 26.39
CA TYR A 147 11.64 23.64 27.13
C TYR A 147 11.35 23.97 28.59
N MET A 148 11.78 23.12 29.51
CA MET A 148 11.58 23.30 30.95
C MET A 148 12.92 23.33 31.69
N GLN A 149 13.02 24.22 32.68
CA GLN A 149 14.22 24.39 33.49
C GLN A 149 13.88 24.55 34.98
N ASP A 150 14.58 23.79 35.82
CA ASP A 150 14.59 23.91 37.28
C ASP A 150 16.05 23.92 37.78
N GLY A 151 16.53 25.11 38.15
CA GLY A 151 17.94 25.32 38.49
C GLY A 151 18.85 25.00 37.29
N ASP A 152 19.73 24.02 37.49
CA ASP A 152 20.68 23.54 36.47
C ASP A 152 20.09 22.39 35.61
N GLU A 153 18.94 21.81 35.98
CA GLU A 153 18.31 20.77 35.18
C GLU A 153 17.47 21.36 34.05
N ARG A 154 17.68 20.85 32.83
CA ARG A 154 17.05 21.32 31.60
C ARG A 154 16.52 20.15 30.78
N VAL A 155 15.29 20.26 30.32
CA VAL A 155 14.64 19.24 29.48
C VAL A 155 13.83 19.91 28.37
N VAL A 156 13.55 19.17 27.30
CA VAL A 156 12.62 19.59 26.25
C VAL A 156 11.68 18.45 25.88
N PHE A 157 10.39 18.73 25.92
CA PHE A 157 9.34 17.85 25.42
C PHE A 157 9.04 18.24 23.98
N THR A 158 9.23 17.30 23.06
CA THR A 158 9.34 17.60 21.63
C THR A 158 8.19 17.09 20.79
N GLY A 159 7.31 16.27 21.38
CA GLY A 159 6.26 15.56 20.65
C GLY A 159 6.88 14.86 19.44
N ASP A 160 6.32 15.13 18.29
CA ASP A 160 6.74 14.54 17.02
C ASP A 160 7.64 15.45 16.18
N THR A 161 8.15 16.54 16.74
CA THR A 161 9.12 17.39 16.03
C THR A 161 10.50 16.70 15.96
N LEU A 162 11.04 16.29 17.11
CA LEU A 162 12.36 15.67 17.25
C LEU A 162 12.22 14.32 17.95
N PHE A 163 12.77 13.27 17.35
CA PHE A 163 12.91 11.96 17.99
C PHE A 163 14.38 11.70 18.28
N ILE A 164 14.69 10.77 19.19
CA ILE A 164 16.09 10.37 19.40
C ILE A 164 16.64 9.78 18.09
N GLY A 165 17.65 10.43 17.51
CA GLY A 165 18.24 10.07 16.22
C GLY A 165 17.32 10.24 15.00
N GLY A 166 16.20 10.97 15.11
CA GLY A 166 15.27 11.16 13.99
C GLY A 166 14.47 12.47 14.06
N CYS A 167 13.50 12.64 13.17
CA CYS A 167 12.56 13.77 13.20
C CYS A 167 11.16 13.36 12.74
N GLY A 168 10.18 14.23 12.98
CA GLY A 168 8.82 14.08 12.48
C GLY A 168 8.72 13.99 10.96
N ARG A 169 7.69 13.30 10.47
CA ARG A 169 7.25 13.46 9.08
C ARG A 169 6.54 14.79 8.91
N PHE A 170 6.59 15.35 7.70
CA PHE A 170 6.02 16.67 7.39
C PHE A 170 4.56 16.49 6.94
N PHE A 171 3.59 16.46 7.84
CA PHE A 171 2.18 16.32 7.44
C PHE A 171 1.59 17.62 6.93
N GLU A 172 1.92 18.73 7.60
CA GLU A 172 1.31 20.03 7.30
C GLU A 172 2.34 21.11 6.91
N GLY A 173 3.63 20.79 6.99
CA GLY A 173 4.72 21.72 6.67
C GLY A 173 5.72 21.19 5.66
N ASN A 174 6.89 21.81 5.60
CA ASN A 174 7.91 21.53 4.59
C ASN A 174 9.34 21.43 5.16
N ALA A 175 10.29 21.02 4.32
CA ALA A 175 11.69 20.81 4.72
C ALA A 175 12.36 22.07 5.31
N LYS A 176 11.98 23.26 4.86
CA LYS A 176 12.51 24.53 5.39
C LYS A 176 12.01 24.78 6.80
N GLU A 177 10.74 24.47 7.04
CA GLU A 177 10.14 24.56 8.37
C GLU A 177 10.74 23.53 9.33
N MET A 178 10.90 22.27 8.91
CA MET A 178 11.60 21.27 9.75
C MET A 178 13.06 21.65 10.00
N HIS A 179 13.75 22.18 8.98
CA HIS A 179 15.12 22.66 9.14
C HIS A 179 15.20 23.74 10.22
N LYS A 180 14.31 24.74 10.15
CA LYS A 180 14.21 25.78 11.16
C LYS A 180 13.88 25.20 12.54
N ALA A 181 12.91 24.28 12.63
CA ALA A 181 12.52 23.65 13.89
C ALA A 181 13.69 22.92 14.56
N LEU A 182 14.40 22.06 13.82
CA LEU A 182 15.49 21.26 14.38
C LEU A 182 16.78 22.07 14.53
N ASN A 183 17.23 22.73 13.47
CA ASN A 183 18.59 23.28 13.36
C ASN A 183 18.69 24.76 13.78
N GLU A 184 17.59 25.49 13.90
CA GLU A 184 17.59 26.87 14.42
C GLU A 184 16.95 26.93 15.80
N THR A 185 15.73 26.39 15.97
CA THR A 185 14.97 26.50 17.22
C THR A 185 15.48 25.52 18.29
N LEU A 186 15.45 24.21 18.04
CA LEU A 186 15.84 23.20 19.03
C LEU A 186 17.37 23.12 19.20
N ALA A 187 18.15 23.28 18.13
CA ALA A 187 19.60 23.33 18.21
C ALA A 187 20.12 24.57 18.97
N ALA A 188 19.34 25.65 19.11
CA ALA A 188 19.72 26.80 19.94
C ALA A 188 19.59 26.53 21.44
N LEU A 189 18.96 25.43 21.85
CA LEU A 189 18.90 25.05 23.27
C LEU A 189 20.28 24.62 23.80
N PRO A 190 20.52 24.76 25.11
CA PRO A 190 21.75 24.30 25.73
C PRO A 190 22.01 22.81 25.48
N ASP A 191 23.27 22.45 25.23
CA ASP A 191 23.65 21.07 24.86
C ASP A 191 23.37 20.04 25.95
N ASP A 192 23.23 20.46 27.21
CA ASP A 192 22.89 19.63 28.36
C ASP A 192 21.38 19.38 28.53
N THR A 193 20.54 19.93 27.65
CA THR A 193 19.08 19.78 27.68
C THR A 193 18.67 18.36 27.28
N LYS A 194 18.06 17.60 28.19
CA LYS A 194 17.57 16.22 27.92
C LYS A 194 16.33 16.23 27.02
N VAL A 195 16.25 15.30 26.07
CA VAL A 195 15.15 15.21 25.10
C VAL A 195 14.11 14.17 25.52
N TYR A 196 12.85 14.57 25.50
CA TYR A 196 11.68 13.72 25.75
C TYR A 196 10.74 13.77 24.50
N PRO A 197 10.81 12.76 23.62
CA PRO A 197 9.99 12.70 22.40
C PRO A 197 8.57 12.17 22.65
N GLY A 198 7.70 12.27 21.65
CA GLY A 198 6.38 11.64 21.65
C GLY A 198 6.47 10.11 21.65
N HIS A 199 7.12 9.55 20.62
CA HIS A 199 7.24 8.11 20.42
C HIS A 199 8.65 7.55 20.68
N GLU A 200 8.70 6.27 21.02
CA GLU A 200 9.94 5.48 21.10
C GLU A 200 10.31 4.88 19.73
N TYR A 201 10.88 5.72 18.85
CA TYR A 201 11.34 5.31 17.52
C TYR A 201 12.85 5.12 17.41
N THR A 202 13.59 5.17 18.51
CA THR A 202 15.06 5.24 18.50
C THR A 202 15.71 4.09 17.75
N LYS A 203 15.23 2.85 17.95
CA LYS A 203 15.76 1.67 17.24
C LYS A 203 15.60 1.78 15.72
N ALA A 204 14.47 2.30 15.25
CA ALA A 204 14.22 2.49 13.82
C ALA A 204 15.06 3.64 13.26
N ASN A 205 15.11 4.76 13.98
CA ASN A 205 15.89 5.95 13.64
C ASN A 205 17.39 5.66 13.53
N VAL A 206 17.93 4.87 14.46
CA VAL A 206 19.33 4.42 14.43
C VAL A 206 19.65 3.64 13.15
N LYS A 207 18.77 2.73 12.71
CA LYS A 207 19.01 1.95 11.48
C LYS A 207 19.19 2.88 10.27
N PHE A 208 18.39 3.95 10.21
CA PHE A 208 18.54 4.99 9.19
C PHE A 208 19.84 5.77 9.36
N CYS A 209 20.15 6.25 10.58
CA CYS A 209 21.38 6.99 10.86
C CYS A 209 22.63 6.20 10.47
N ILE A 210 22.70 4.91 10.81
CA ILE A 210 23.80 3.99 10.46
C ILE A 210 23.92 3.81 8.95
N ALA A 211 22.82 3.76 8.21
CA ALA A 211 22.86 3.67 6.75
C ALA A 211 23.44 4.94 6.10
N VAL A 212 23.30 6.10 6.75
CA VAL A 212 23.78 7.40 6.25
C VAL A 212 25.21 7.71 6.73
N SER A 213 25.54 7.47 8.00
CA SER A 213 26.84 7.79 8.60
C SER A 213 27.23 6.73 9.64
N GLN A 214 28.52 6.36 9.62
CA GLN A 214 29.10 5.36 10.52
C GLN A 214 29.85 6.01 11.71
N ALA A 215 29.53 7.26 12.01
CA ALA A 215 30.18 8.04 13.07
C ALA A 215 30.00 7.38 14.46
N GLU A 216 31.02 7.51 15.30
CA GLU A 216 31.07 6.90 16.64
C GLU A 216 29.86 7.25 17.54
N PRO A 217 29.32 8.50 17.55
CA PRO A 217 28.10 8.82 18.29
C PRO A 217 26.87 8.00 17.86
N ILE A 218 26.73 7.67 16.57
CA ILE A 218 25.61 6.88 16.04
C ILE A 218 25.72 5.42 16.49
N LYS A 219 26.94 4.86 16.48
CA LYS A 219 27.21 3.51 16.99
C LYS A 219 26.96 3.39 18.49
N LYS A 220 27.28 4.42 19.27
CA LYS A 220 26.94 4.49 20.69
C LYS A 220 25.43 4.53 20.91
N LEU A 221 24.70 5.30 20.10
CA LEU A 221 23.24 5.31 20.13
C LEU A 221 22.66 3.93 19.80
N GLN A 222 23.21 3.25 18.78
CA GLN A 222 22.81 1.89 18.41
C GLN A 222 22.98 0.91 19.58
N ALA A 223 24.17 0.86 20.16
CA ALA A 223 24.46 -0.05 21.27
C ALA A 223 23.59 0.24 22.50
N PHE A 224 23.20 1.51 22.72
CA PHE A 224 22.27 1.88 23.78
C PHE A 224 20.84 1.44 23.45
N ALA A 225 20.35 1.71 22.25
CA ALA A 225 19.00 1.35 21.81
C ALA A 225 18.77 -0.17 21.77
N GLU A 226 19.80 -0.96 21.45
CA GLU A 226 19.72 -2.43 21.49
C GLU A 226 19.56 -2.98 22.92
N LYS A 227 20.15 -2.30 23.91
CA LYS A 227 20.15 -2.74 25.32
C LYS A 227 19.01 -2.18 26.17
N ASN A 228 18.31 -1.17 25.67
CA ASN A 228 17.28 -0.46 26.43
C ASN A 228 15.97 -0.42 25.64
N GLN A 229 14.85 -0.72 26.31
CA GLN A 229 13.52 -0.58 25.72
C GLN A 229 13.05 0.87 25.64
N GLN A 230 13.64 1.75 26.45
CA GLN A 230 13.24 3.14 26.64
C GLN A 230 14.47 4.04 26.62
N THR A 231 14.41 5.11 25.85
CA THR A 231 15.53 6.01 25.57
C THR A 231 15.24 7.48 25.90
N GLN A 232 13.97 7.83 26.11
CA GLN A 232 13.52 9.16 26.47
C GLN A 232 14.21 9.65 27.75
N GLY A 233 14.66 10.91 27.75
CA GLY A 233 15.38 11.53 28.87
C GLY A 233 16.80 10.99 29.11
N LYS A 234 17.35 10.17 28.20
CA LYS A 234 18.73 9.63 28.30
C LYS A 234 19.74 10.37 27.42
N PHE A 235 19.27 11.05 26.37
CA PHE A 235 20.08 11.81 25.44
C PHE A 235 19.73 13.29 25.50
N THR A 236 20.70 14.13 25.15
CA THR A 236 20.54 15.59 25.16
C THR A 236 20.54 16.19 23.76
N ILE A 237 20.16 17.47 23.64
CA ILE A 237 20.30 18.23 22.40
C ILE A 237 21.75 18.20 21.87
N GLY A 238 22.74 18.21 22.76
CA GLY A 238 24.15 18.04 22.39
C GLY A 238 24.48 16.65 21.85
N ASP A 239 23.78 15.60 22.29
CA ASP A 239 23.88 14.27 21.68
C ASP A 239 23.22 14.26 20.30
N GLU A 240 22.02 14.82 20.18
CA GLU A 240 21.27 14.89 18.91
C GLU A 240 22.09 15.57 17.80
N LYS A 241 22.74 16.69 18.09
CA LYS A 241 23.67 17.37 17.15
C LYS A 241 24.82 16.47 16.65
N ARG A 242 25.16 15.39 17.37
CA ARG A 242 26.27 14.48 17.04
C ARG A 242 25.83 13.19 16.36
N HIS A 243 24.66 12.64 16.70
CA HIS A 243 24.19 11.36 16.13
C HIS A 243 22.95 11.47 15.22
N ASN A 244 22.20 12.56 15.26
CA ASN A 244 20.98 12.73 14.48
C ASN A 244 21.31 13.37 13.14
N VAL A 245 21.16 12.60 12.07
CA VAL A 245 21.56 13.03 10.73
C VAL A 245 20.77 14.24 10.23
N PHE A 246 19.54 14.46 10.73
CA PHE A 246 18.70 15.62 10.40
C PHE A 246 19.14 16.91 11.11
N MET A 247 19.95 16.79 12.17
CA MET A 247 20.61 17.92 12.85
C MET A 247 22.05 18.14 12.37
N ARG A 248 22.49 17.36 11.38
CA ARG A 248 23.84 17.37 10.80
C ARG A 248 23.82 17.68 9.30
N VAL A 249 22.77 18.31 8.78
CA VAL A 249 22.64 18.61 7.34
C VAL A 249 23.70 19.54 6.76
N ASN A 250 24.43 20.25 7.62
CA ASN A 250 25.58 21.08 7.27
C ASN A 250 26.93 20.34 7.37
N ASP A 251 26.92 19.11 7.87
CA ASP A 251 28.12 18.29 8.00
C ASP A 251 28.57 17.80 6.61
N PRO A 252 29.82 18.04 6.20
CA PRO A 252 30.33 17.58 4.92
C PRO A 252 30.17 16.07 4.70
N GLU A 253 30.20 15.27 5.76
CA GLU A 253 29.94 13.83 5.69
C GLU A 253 28.53 13.55 5.16
N ILE A 254 27.52 14.24 5.70
CA ILE A 254 26.12 14.06 5.34
C ILE A 254 25.85 14.57 3.92
N GLN A 255 26.35 15.77 3.59
CA GLN A 255 26.21 16.36 2.24
C GLN A 255 26.81 15.48 1.14
N LYS A 256 27.93 14.80 1.43
CA LYS A 256 28.58 13.89 0.48
C LYS A 256 27.72 12.64 0.21
N VAL A 257 27.04 12.12 1.24
CA VAL A 257 26.19 10.93 1.11
C VAL A 257 24.86 11.25 0.42
N THR A 258 24.30 12.43 0.67
CA THR A 258 23.04 12.87 0.05
C THR A 258 23.22 13.43 -1.36
N GLY A 259 24.44 13.84 -1.73
CA GLY A 259 24.75 14.46 -3.02
C GLY A 259 24.21 15.88 -3.17
N LYS A 260 23.76 16.51 -2.08
CA LYS A 260 23.20 17.87 -2.09
C LYS A 260 23.92 18.76 -1.09
N THR A 261 24.16 20.01 -1.49
CA THR A 261 24.85 21.02 -0.68
C THR A 261 23.90 21.98 0.03
N ASP A 262 22.63 22.07 -0.42
CA ASP A 262 21.61 22.89 0.23
C ASP A 262 21.03 22.16 1.47
N PRO A 263 21.12 22.75 2.68
CA PRO A 263 20.60 22.15 3.92
C PRO A 263 19.09 21.86 3.90
N VAL A 264 18.31 22.66 3.16
CA VAL A 264 16.85 22.49 3.04
C VAL A 264 16.53 21.33 2.11
N GLU A 265 17.27 21.20 0.99
CA GLU A 265 17.10 20.05 0.11
C GLU A 265 17.68 18.75 0.69
N ASN A 266 18.63 18.84 1.63
CA ASN A 266 19.12 17.71 2.42
C ASN A 266 18.09 17.19 3.41
N ASN A 267 17.24 18.06 3.96
CA ASN A 267 16.08 17.66 4.76
C ASN A 267 14.91 17.14 3.91
N GLY A 268 14.85 17.48 2.62
CA GLY A 268 13.86 17.00 1.67
C GLY A 268 14.36 15.78 0.87
N GLY A 269 14.05 14.57 1.34
CA GLY A 269 14.27 13.36 0.55
C GLY A 269 13.53 13.41 -0.80
N ALA A 270 14.27 13.25 -1.90
CA ALA A 270 13.83 13.08 -3.31
C ALA A 270 12.83 14.12 -3.90
N SER A 271 13.41 15.15 -4.53
CA SER A 271 12.95 16.05 -5.60
C SER A 271 11.45 16.36 -5.81
N ASP A 272 11.05 17.53 -5.32
CA ASP A 272 9.99 18.40 -5.87
C ASP A 272 10.53 19.21 -7.05
N THR A 273 10.04 18.95 -8.26
CA THR A 273 9.93 19.98 -9.32
C THR A 273 8.70 19.66 -10.16
N GLU A 274 7.54 20.14 -9.70
CA GLU A 274 6.39 20.60 -10.50
C GLU A 274 5.21 20.92 -9.57
N ALA A 275 5.33 22.03 -8.83
CA ALA A 275 4.22 22.62 -8.09
C ALA A 275 3.55 23.69 -8.96
N GLN A 276 2.36 23.40 -9.49
CA GLN A 276 1.21 24.33 -9.56
C GLN A 276 0.01 23.66 -10.27
N ASN A 277 -0.77 22.90 -9.49
CA ASN A 277 -2.23 22.99 -9.44
C ASN A 277 -2.74 22.14 -8.27
N HIS A 278 -3.26 22.83 -7.26
CA HIS A 278 -3.71 22.29 -5.98
C HIS A 278 -4.82 21.24 -6.13
N LEU A 279 -4.54 20.04 -5.63
CA LEU A 279 -5.47 19.20 -4.87
C LEU A 279 -4.66 18.60 -3.71
N GLU A 280 -4.93 19.06 -2.49
CA GLU A 280 -4.20 18.70 -1.27
C GLU A 280 -4.64 17.30 -0.81
N VAL A 281 -3.75 16.32 -0.86
CA VAL A 281 -3.97 14.96 -0.33
C VAL A 281 -3.10 14.79 0.91
N VAL A 282 -3.73 14.88 2.08
CA VAL A 282 -3.12 14.65 3.39
C VAL A 282 -2.99 13.15 3.62
N PHE A 283 -1.77 12.62 3.73
CA PHE A 283 -1.52 11.24 4.15
C PHE A 283 -1.19 11.23 5.65
N TYR A 284 -1.93 10.49 6.48
CA TYR A 284 -1.68 10.37 7.93
C TYR A 284 -0.51 9.39 8.24
N PRO A 285 0.24 9.57 9.35
CA PRO A 285 1.39 8.73 9.72
C PRO A 285 1.08 7.25 9.94
N ASP A 286 -0.17 6.93 10.28
CA ASP A 286 -0.66 5.55 10.49
C ASP A 286 -0.56 4.68 9.21
N SER A 287 -0.33 5.30 8.06
CA SER A 287 -0.22 4.61 6.77
C SER A 287 1.13 3.93 6.47
N ASN A 288 2.09 3.95 7.41
CA ASN A 288 3.34 3.19 7.30
C ASN A 288 3.34 1.91 8.14
N HIS A 289 2.22 1.19 8.19
CA HIS A 289 2.27 -0.24 8.43
C HIS A 289 3.00 -0.91 7.26
N ARG A 290 4.22 -1.37 7.52
CA ARG A 290 4.88 -2.32 6.63
C ARG A 290 4.06 -3.61 6.71
N ARG A 291 3.53 -4.02 5.56
CA ARG A 291 2.49 -5.07 5.45
C ARG A 291 2.91 -6.41 6.07
N LYS A 292 2.16 -6.85 7.07
CA LYS A 292 2.34 -8.10 7.84
C LYS A 292 2.21 -9.38 7.00
N SER A 293 1.58 -9.35 5.82
CA SER A 293 1.44 -10.52 4.93
C SER A 293 2.21 -10.42 3.60
N SER A 294 3.03 -9.37 3.41
CA SER A 294 3.80 -9.18 2.16
C SER A 294 5.21 -9.77 2.17
N LEU A 295 5.65 -10.36 3.29
CA LEU A 295 6.95 -11.04 3.36
C LEU A 295 6.84 -12.45 2.75
N VAL A 296 7.28 -12.61 1.51
CA VAL A 296 7.89 -13.87 1.06
C VAL A 296 9.40 -13.64 1.14
N THR A 297 10.12 -14.42 1.95
CA THR A 297 11.57 -14.23 2.11
C THR A 297 12.33 -14.55 0.83
N MET A 298 13.33 -13.71 0.55
CA MET A 298 14.34 -13.83 -0.49
C MET A 298 15.41 -14.89 -0.15
N ASP A 299 15.03 -16.06 0.33
CA ASP A 299 15.98 -17.08 0.75
C ASP A 299 16.30 -18.07 -0.39
N LYS A 300 16.87 -17.55 -1.47
CA LYS A 300 17.83 -18.29 -2.30
C LYS A 300 18.98 -17.34 -2.66
N PRO A 301 20.25 -17.81 -2.61
CA PRO A 301 21.42 -16.95 -2.78
C PRO A 301 21.35 -16.25 -4.14
N ARG A 302 21.70 -14.96 -4.12
CA ARG A 302 21.85 -14.05 -5.28
C ARG A 302 22.17 -14.80 -6.58
N VAL A 303 21.14 -15.03 -7.39
CA VAL A 303 21.27 -14.87 -8.83
C VAL A 303 21.03 -13.39 -9.07
N GLN A 304 21.93 -12.72 -9.79
CA GLN A 304 21.78 -11.33 -10.18
C GLN A 304 20.34 -11.07 -10.63
N HIS A 305 19.68 -10.13 -9.95
CA HIS A 305 18.39 -9.61 -10.37
C HIS A 305 18.58 -8.91 -11.71
N HIS A 306 18.28 -9.62 -12.80
CA HIS A 306 17.82 -8.93 -13.99
C HIS A 306 16.37 -8.49 -13.72
N PRO A 307 15.99 -7.22 -13.93
CA PRO A 307 14.60 -6.95 -14.24
C PRO A 307 14.23 -7.92 -15.35
N ALA A 308 13.11 -8.65 -15.23
CA ALA A 308 12.69 -9.53 -16.32
C ALA A 308 12.79 -8.73 -17.61
N GLN A 309 13.68 -9.13 -18.52
CA GLN A 309 13.92 -8.42 -19.78
C GLN A 309 12.63 -8.25 -20.60
N ASP A 310 11.58 -9.03 -20.28
CA ASP A 310 10.24 -8.96 -20.87
C ASP A 310 9.40 -7.73 -20.46
N ASP A 311 9.61 -7.12 -19.28
CA ASP A 311 8.78 -5.96 -18.84
C ASP A 311 9.19 -4.66 -19.56
N GLN A 312 10.45 -4.54 -20.01
CA GLN A 312 10.91 -3.42 -20.87
C GLN A 312 10.57 -3.62 -22.35
N ALA A 313 10.12 -4.82 -22.73
CA ALA A 313 9.76 -5.20 -24.09
C ALA A 313 8.25 -5.45 -24.24
N THR A 314 7.40 -4.68 -23.56
CA THR A 314 5.94 -4.80 -23.71
C THR A 314 5.52 -4.41 -25.13
N ALA A 315 5.20 -5.40 -25.96
CA ALA A 315 4.75 -5.19 -27.35
C ALA A 315 3.36 -4.54 -27.44
N CYS A 316 2.55 -4.62 -26.38
CA CYS A 316 1.25 -3.96 -26.32
C CYS A 316 1.41 -2.46 -26.05
N TYR A 317 1.18 -1.64 -27.08
CA TYR A 317 1.29 -0.17 -27.01
C TYR A 317 0.56 0.47 -25.81
N VAL A 318 -0.61 -0.07 -25.43
CA VAL A 318 -1.37 0.46 -24.29
C VAL A 318 -0.66 0.21 -22.96
N HIS A 319 -0.10 -0.99 -22.77
CA HIS A 319 0.64 -1.34 -21.56
C HIS A 319 2.06 -0.76 -21.55
N SER A 320 2.67 -0.53 -22.71
CA SER A 320 3.95 0.18 -22.80
C SER A 320 3.81 1.65 -22.42
N LEU A 321 2.66 2.29 -22.70
CA LEU A 321 2.38 3.65 -22.22
C LEU A 321 2.31 3.68 -20.69
N ILE A 322 1.68 2.67 -20.07
CA ILE A 322 1.69 2.49 -18.61
C ILE A 322 3.14 2.33 -18.13
N ALA A 323 3.92 1.41 -18.71
CA ALA A 323 5.29 1.12 -18.29
C ALA A 323 6.29 2.29 -18.53
N SER A 324 6.08 3.12 -19.55
CA SER A 324 6.93 4.28 -19.86
C SER A 324 6.80 5.40 -18.82
N GLU A 325 5.64 5.53 -18.17
CA GLU A 325 5.49 6.42 -17.01
C GLU A 325 6.12 5.83 -15.73
N TRP A 326 6.63 4.59 -15.78
CA TRP A 326 7.27 3.89 -14.66
C TRP A 326 8.81 3.85 -14.75
N THR A 327 9.44 4.41 -15.79
CA THR A 327 10.90 4.53 -15.82
C THR A 327 11.37 5.57 -14.80
N ALA A 328 12.11 5.11 -13.78
CA ALA A 328 12.90 5.98 -12.91
C ALA A 328 13.84 6.87 -13.76
N PRO A 329 14.22 8.08 -13.28
CA PRO A 329 15.10 8.97 -14.03
C PRO A 329 16.39 8.24 -14.43
N LEU A 330 16.62 8.12 -15.73
CA LEU A 330 17.88 7.63 -16.27
C LEU A 330 19.00 8.57 -15.81
N HIS A 331 20.03 8.01 -15.18
CA HIS A 331 21.32 8.67 -15.06
C HIS A 331 21.81 9.02 -16.47
N HIS A 332 21.90 10.32 -16.76
CA HIS A 332 22.68 10.79 -17.91
C HIS A 332 24.09 10.19 -17.83
N PRO A 333 24.59 9.51 -18.88
CA PRO A 333 26.01 9.26 -18.98
C PRO A 333 26.68 10.63 -19.11
N LYS A 334 27.57 10.95 -18.17
CA LYS A 334 28.44 12.11 -18.32
C LYS A 334 29.28 11.93 -19.57
N ASP A 335 29.26 12.94 -20.42
CA ASP A 335 30.28 13.22 -21.41
C ASP A 335 31.67 13.13 -20.76
N THR A 336 32.52 12.26 -21.28
CA THR A 336 33.96 12.46 -21.25
C THR A 336 34.51 12.07 -22.62
N ASP A 337 34.84 13.10 -23.38
CA ASP A 337 35.79 13.06 -24.49
C ASP A 337 37.21 12.76 -23.96
N ASP A 338 38.03 12.20 -24.85
CA ASP A 338 39.50 12.10 -24.83
C ASP A 338 40.19 11.11 -23.84
N THR A 339 40.57 9.92 -24.33
CA THR A 339 41.91 9.67 -24.91
C THR A 339 42.15 8.20 -25.31
N GLU A 340 43.12 8.04 -26.20
CA GLU A 340 43.41 6.95 -27.15
C GLU A 340 44.01 5.64 -26.57
N ASP A 341 43.90 4.61 -27.41
CA ASP A 341 44.77 3.44 -27.62
C ASP A 341 44.97 2.38 -26.52
N VAL A 342 44.58 1.14 -26.81
CA VAL A 342 45.48 0.06 -27.29
C VAL A 342 44.66 -1.20 -27.61
N ILE A 343 44.89 -1.76 -28.80
CA ILE A 343 44.38 -3.03 -29.34
C ILE A 343 45.20 -4.21 -28.74
N GLN A 344 44.58 -5.41 -28.70
CA GLN A 344 45.10 -6.78 -28.45
C GLN A 344 44.63 -7.34 -27.09
N THR A 345 44.14 -8.57 -26.90
CA THR A 345 44.14 -9.80 -27.70
C THR A 345 43.11 -10.78 -27.12
N LEU A 346 42.63 -11.70 -27.95
CA LEU A 346 41.92 -12.93 -27.60
C LEU A 346 42.79 -13.89 -26.77
N ASP A 347 42.19 -14.56 -25.78
CA ASP A 347 42.36 -15.99 -25.43
C ASP A 347 41.44 -16.29 -24.22
N LYS A 348 40.44 -17.19 -24.34
CA LYS A 348 40.54 -18.64 -24.04
C LYS A 348 41.28 -18.94 -22.73
N ASP A 349 40.53 -19.25 -21.68
CA ASP A 349 40.77 -20.52 -20.99
C ASP A 349 39.58 -20.96 -20.14
N GLU A 350 39.27 -22.25 -20.30
CA GLU A 350 38.39 -23.03 -19.44
C GLU A 350 39.08 -23.27 -18.10
N THR A 351 38.36 -23.14 -16.99
CA THR A 351 38.73 -23.87 -15.77
C THR A 351 37.50 -24.30 -14.99
N LYS A 352 37.25 -25.60 -15.03
CA LYS A 352 36.37 -26.34 -14.11
C LYS A 352 36.92 -26.22 -12.69
N VAL A 353 36.06 -25.86 -11.74
CA VAL A 353 36.25 -26.21 -10.32
C VAL A 353 34.97 -26.84 -9.80
N THR A 354 35.11 -28.12 -9.46
CA THR A 354 34.16 -29.01 -8.80
C THR A 354 33.86 -28.55 -7.38
N ALA A 355 32.59 -28.42 -7.02
CA ALA A 355 32.15 -28.28 -5.63
C ALA A 355 31.43 -29.55 -5.16
N ASN A 356 31.98 -30.15 -4.11
CA ASN A 356 31.49 -31.32 -3.41
C ASN A 356 30.05 -31.15 -2.91
N THR A 357 29.17 -32.04 -3.34
CA THR A 357 27.91 -32.37 -2.66
C THR A 357 28.20 -33.24 -1.44
N LYS A 358 27.74 -32.82 -0.25
CA LYS A 358 27.28 -33.73 0.81
C LYS A 358 26.41 -32.96 1.81
N ASP A 359 25.31 -33.62 2.15
CA ASP A 359 24.40 -33.38 3.29
C ASP A 359 23.25 -32.37 3.12
N ILE A 360 22.19 -32.80 2.43
CA ILE A 360 20.80 -32.44 2.74
C ILE A 360 19.97 -33.74 2.70
N GLN A 361 19.31 -34.08 3.81
CA GLN A 361 18.34 -35.18 3.88
C GLN A 361 17.02 -34.79 3.18
N PRO A 362 16.32 -35.73 2.53
CA PRO A 362 15.11 -35.44 1.78
C PRO A 362 13.88 -35.64 2.66
N ASP A 363 13.20 -34.57 3.07
CA ASP A 363 11.83 -34.63 3.58
C ASP A 363 11.14 -33.26 3.37
N GLU A 364 10.89 -32.90 2.10
CA GLU A 364 9.92 -31.87 1.70
C GLU A 364 9.68 -31.98 0.18
N LEU A 365 8.90 -32.99 -0.21
CA LEU A 365 8.31 -33.12 -1.55
C LEU A 365 6.87 -33.60 -1.37
N VAL A 366 5.90 -32.72 -1.59
CA VAL A 366 4.50 -33.13 -1.78
C VAL A 366 4.16 -32.98 -3.25
N SER A 367 3.89 -34.12 -3.87
CA SER A 367 3.51 -34.29 -5.26
C SER A 367 2.06 -33.84 -5.51
N VAL A 368 1.82 -33.19 -6.65
CA VAL A 368 0.50 -33.20 -7.31
C VAL A 368 0.67 -33.94 -8.62
N VAL A 369 -0.16 -34.97 -8.82
CA VAL A 369 -0.15 -35.88 -9.98
C VAL A 369 -1.11 -35.32 -11.03
N ASP A 370 -0.64 -35.15 -12.27
CA ASP A 370 -1.47 -35.28 -13.48
C ASP A 370 -0.61 -35.72 -14.68
N ASP A 371 -1.25 -36.38 -15.64
CA ASP A 371 -0.79 -37.56 -16.40
C ASP A 371 0.25 -37.32 -17.53
N SER A 372 1.16 -36.35 -17.38
CA SER A 372 2.28 -36.19 -18.31
C SER A 372 3.55 -35.75 -17.59
N ASN A 373 4.47 -36.70 -17.47
CA ASN A 373 5.63 -36.71 -16.59
C ASN A 373 6.73 -35.70 -16.98
N LYS A 374 6.48 -34.39 -16.82
CA LYS A 374 7.49 -33.32 -16.89
C LYS A 374 7.18 -32.20 -15.88
N THR A 375 7.92 -32.17 -14.78
CA THR A 375 7.90 -31.12 -13.77
C THR A 375 8.81 -29.94 -14.17
N MET A 376 8.23 -28.74 -14.29
CA MET A 376 8.94 -27.47 -14.33
C MET A 376 8.48 -26.65 -13.10
N PRO A 377 9.39 -25.99 -12.35
CA PRO A 377 9.01 -25.19 -11.19
C PRO A 377 8.42 -23.84 -11.64
N THR A 378 7.11 -23.64 -11.44
CA THR A 378 6.45 -22.35 -11.69
C THR A 378 6.68 -21.43 -10.48
N VAL A 379 7.42 -20.34 -10.67
CA VAL A 379 7.62 -19.30 -9.64
C VAL A 379 6.34 -18.49 -9.53
N ILE A 380 5.66 -18.54 -8.38
CA ILE A 380 4.48 -17.70 -8.08
C ILE A 380 4.99 -16.34 -7.59
N GLU A 381 5.12 -15.36 -8.48
CA GLU A 381 5.46 -13.98 -8.12
C GLU A 381 4.20 -13.15 -7.83
N SER A 382 3.78 -13.06 -6.57
CA SER A 382 2.90 -11.98 -6.10
C SER A 382 3.77 -10.76 -5.77
N ARG A 383 3.54 -9.62 -6.43
CA ARG A 383 4.19 -8.34 -6.09
C ARG A 383 3.21 -7.49 -5.29
N HIS A 384 3.14 -7.72 -3.99
CA HIS A 384 2.34 -6.87 -3.11
C HIS A 384 2.91 -5.44 -3.04
N LEU A 385 2.43 -4.56 -3.93
CA LEU A 385 2.81 -3.14 -4.02
C LEU A 385 2.40 -2.38 -2.77
N THR A 386 3.27 -1.62 -2.11
CA THR A 386 2.93 -0.78 -0.93
C THR A 386 1.72 0.14 -1.17
N LYS A 387 1.06 0.65 -0.11
CA LYS A 387 -0.11 1.57 -0.26
C LYS A 387 0.23 2.78 -1.13
N ARG A 388 1.42 3.37 -0.96
CA ARG A 388 1.93 4.42 -1.84
C ARG A 388 2.03 3.95 -3.30
N GLN A 389 2.68 2.81 -3.54
CA GLN A 389 2.82 2.26 -4.90
C GLN A 389 1.47 1.92 -5.56
N LEU A 390 0.49 1.42 -4.80
CA LEU A 390 -0.87 1.19 -5.29
C LEU A 390 -1.58 2.50 -5.61
N SER A 391 -1.47 3.51 -4.75
CA SER A 391 -2.03 4.84 -5.01
C SER A 391 -1.42 5.49 -6.24
N ASP A 392 -0.09 5.44 -6.38
CA ASP A 392 0.64 5.96 -7.54
C ASP A 392 0.24 5.21 -8.82
N MET A 393 0.14 3.87 -8.75
CA MET A 393 -0.31 3.04 -9.87
C MET A 393 -1.76 3.35 -10.27
N ALA A 394 -2.70 3.39 -9.32
CA ALA A 394 -4.09 3.73 -9.56
C ALA A 394 -4.22 5.16 -10.12
N TRP A 395 -3.41 6.10 -9.64
CA TRP A 395 -3.37 7.46 -10.18
C TRP A 395 -2.88 7.49 -11.64
N ASN A 396 -1.78 6.80 -11.96
CA ASN A 396 -1.23 6.74 -13.31
C ASN A 396 -2.19 6.07 -14.29
N VAL A 397 -2.81 4.94 -13.90
CA VAL A 397 -3.83 4.27 -14.71
C VAL A 397 -5.02 5.19 -14.97
N ARG A 398 -5.49 5.95 -13.98
CA ARG A 398 -6.59 6.92 -14.15
C ARG A 398 -6.22 8.09 -15.06
N LYS A 399 -5.02 8.65 -14.89
CA LYS A 399 -4.49 9.72 -15.74
C LYS A 399 -4.39 9.26 -17.19
N LEU A 400 -3.85 8.06 -17.40
CA LEU A 400 -3.79 7.44 -18.72
C LEU A 400 -5.18 7.16 -19.28
N SER A 401 -6.11 6.61 -18.49
CA SER A 401 -7.48 6.32 -18.92
C SER A 401 -8.19 7.57 -19.47
N LYS A 402 -8.10 8.70 -18.76
CA LYS A 402 -8.63 9.99 -19.24
C LYS A 402 -7.99 10.47 -20.55
N LYS A 403 -6.69 10.23 -20.72
CA LYS A 403 -5.95 10.59 -21.93
C LYS A 403 -6.31 9.67 -23.11
N LEU A 404 -6.41 8.37 -22.90
CA LEU A 404 -6.77 7.39 -23.95
C LEU A 404 -8.25 7.50 -24.35
N GLY A 405 -9.14 7.88 -23.44
CA GLY A 405 -10.55 8.11 -23.73
C GLY A 405 -10.81 9.27 -24.70
N SER A 406 -9.88 10.22 -24.80
CA SER A 406 -9.99 11.42 -25.65
C SER A 406 -9.11 11.37 -26.91
N ILE A 407 -8.24 10.36 -27.06
CA ILE A 407 -7.30 10.24 -28.16
C ILE A 407 -7.59 8.97 -28.96
N LYS A 408 -7.56 9.09 -30.29
CA LYS A 408 -7.64 7.94 -31.18
C LYS A 408 -6.26 7.28 -31.30
N LEU A 409 -6.15 6.04 -30.84
CA LEU A 409 -4.91 5.25 -30.87
C LEU A 409 -4.79 4.55 -32.22
N LYS A 410 -3.76 4.92 -32.99
CA LYS A 410 -3.42 4.23 -34.23
C LYS A 410 -2.47 3.08 -33.92
N LEU A 411 -3.00 1.86 -33.90
CA LEU A 411 -2.26 0.64 -33.60
C LEU A 411 -1.66 0.05 -34.89
N THR A 412 -0.43 -0.45 -34.82
CA THR A 412 0.15 -1.26 -35.91
C THR A 412 -0.22 -2.71 -35.68
N VAL A 413 -1.40 -3.12 -36.15
CA VAL A 413 -1.92 -4.47 -35.94
C VAL A 413 -1.29 -5.43 -36.95
N LYS A 414 -0.62 -6.49 -36.48
CA LYS A 414 -0.10 -7.58 -37.33
C LYS A 414 -0.67 -8.93 -36.90
N ASN A 415 -0.71 -9.19 -35.60
CA ASN A 415 -1.18 -10.43 -35.01
C ASN A 415 -2.54 -10.21 -34.32
N VAL A 416 -3.58 -10.84 -34.85
CA VAL A 416 -4.95 -10.73 -34.35
C VAL A 416 -5.35 -12.02 -33.63
N PHE A 417 -5.80 -11.89 -32.39
CA PHE A 417 -6.26 -13.01 -31.56
C PHE A 417 -7.79 -13.05 -31.54
N VAL A 418 -8.37 -14.13 -32.07
CA VAL A 418 -9.84 -14.27 -32.16
C VAL A 418 -10.33 -15.23 -31.09
N VAL A 419 -11.26 -14.75 -30.26
CA VAL A 419 -11.94 -15.52 -29.22
C VAL A 419 -13.41 -15.63 -29.54
N SER A 420 -13.94 -16.84 -29.54
CA SER A 420 -15.38 -17.09 -29.69
C SER A 420 -15.90 -17.85 -28.48
N LYS A 421 -17.17 -17.65 -28.12
CA LYS A 421 -17.81 -18.42 -27.05
C LYS A 421 -17.65 -19.92 -27.29
N ALA A 422 -17.07 -20.62 -26.31
CA ALA A 422 -16.88 -22.06 -26.38
C ALA A 422 -18.24 -22.79 -26.43
N GLN A 423 -18.28 -23.96 -27.09
CA GLN A 423 -19.46 -24.83 -27.20
C GLN A 423 -20.66 -24.24 -27.96
N ASP A 424 -20.52 -23.04 -28.54
CA ASP A 424 -21.55 -22.44 -29.38
C ASP A 424 -21.22 -22.68 -30.86
N GLU A 425 -21.74 -23.78 -31.40
CA GLU A 425 -21.47 -24.22 -32.79
C GLU A 425 -21.90 -23.18 -33.82
N SER A 426 -22.93 -22.38 -33.52
CA SER A 426 -23.41 -21.33 -34.42
C SER A 426 -22.31 -20.29 -34.73
N LEU A 427 -21.40 -20.06 -33.76
CA LEU A 427 -20.33 -19.09 -33.87
C LEU A 427 -19.16 -19.58 -34.71
N VAL A 428 -18.99 -20.89 -34.92
CA VAL A 428 -17.88 -21.42 -35.73
C VAL A 428 -17.93 -20.84 -37.15
N SER A 429 -19.12 -20.76 -37.73
CA SER A 429 -19.35 -20.15 -39.05
C SER A 429 -19.01 -18.66 -39.09
N LEU A 430 -19.24 -17.94 -37.99
CA LEU A 430 -18.96 -16.51 -37.87
C LEU A 430 -17.47 -16.26 -37.63
N THR A 431 -16.83 -17.06 -36.78
CA THR A 431 -15.38 -17.09 -36.60
C THR A 431 -14.66 -17.36 -37.92
N ARG A 432 -15.18 -18.29 -38.73
CA ARG A 432 -14.68 -18.51 -40.11
C ARG A 432 -14.81 -17.27 -40.97
N LYS A 433 -15.98 -16.59 -40.97
CA LYS A 433 -16.20 -15.37 -41.76
C LYS A 433 -15.20 -14.27 -41.41
N VAL A 434 -15.03 -13.98 -40.13
CA VAL A 434 -14.06 -12.98 -39.64
C VAL A 434 -12.63 -13.39 -39.99
N THR A 435 -12.26 -14.65 -39.76
CA THR A 435 -10.92 -15.16 -40.05
C THR A 435 -10.60 -15.07 -41.54
N ARG A 436 -11.53 -15.48 -42.41
CA ARG A 436 -11.37 -15.35 -43.86
C ARG A 436 -11.19 -13.88 -44.28
N TRP A 437 -11.98 -12.98 -43.72
CA TRP A 437 -11.90 -11.57 -44.04
C TRP A 437 -10.55 -10.97 -43.62
N LEU A 438 -10.05 -11.29 -42.43
CA LEU A 438 -8.73 -10.87 -41.95
C LEU A 438 -7.58 -11.45 -42.79
N LEU A 439 -7.74 -12.70 -43.27
CA LEU A 439 -6.72 -13.37 -44.08
C LEU A 439 -6.75 -12.99 -45.56
N SER A 440 -7.79 -12.27 -46.03
CA SER A 440 -7.92 -11.88 -47.43
C SER A 440 -6.71 -11.10 -47.93
N LYS A 441 -6.30 -11.37 -49.17
CA LYS A 441 -5.25 -10.59 -49.87
C LYS A 441 -5.64 -9.13 -50.11
N ASP A 442 -6.93 -8.80 -50.06
CA ASP A 442 -7.48 -7.46 -50.31
C ASP A 442 -7.37 -6.55 -49.06
N ARG A 443 -6.61 -6.95 -48.05
CA ARG A 443 -6.32 -6.14 -46.86
C ARG A 443 -5.00 -5.38 -47.05
N ASP A 444 -4.95 -4.17 -46.50
CA ASP A 444 -3.77 -3.29 -46.57
C ASP A 444 -2.51 -3.92 -45.92
N TYR A 445 -2.71 -4.87 -45.00
CA TYR A 445 -1.67 -5.62 -44.33
C TYR A 445 -2.00 -7.12 -44.31
N MET A 446 -0.94 -7.94 -44.41
CA MET A 446 -1.04 -9.40 -44.29
C MET A 446 -1.09 -9.81 -42.81
N TYR A 447 -2.29 -9.78 -42.22
CA TYR A 447 -2.47 -10.14 -40.82
C TYR A 447 -2.22 -11.63 -40.58
N VAL A 448 -1.64 -11.94 -39.42
CA VAL A 448 -1.55 -13.29 -38.84
C VAL A 448 -2.73 -13.43 -37.88
N VAL A 449 -3.55 -14.47 -38.07
CA VAL A 449 -4.79 -14.67 -37.31
C VAL A 449 -4.66 -15.90 -36.45
N TYR A 450 -4.79 -15.73 -35.14
CA TYR A 450 -4.80 -16.80 -34.17
C TYR A 450 -6.23 -17.15 -33.81
N VAL A 451 -6.62 -18.40 -34.04
CA VAL A 451 -7.93 -18.96 -33.65
C VAL A 451 -7.74 -20.12 -32.66
N GLU A 452 -8.79 -20.50 -31.95
CA GLU A 452 -8.70 -21.57 -30.95
C GLU A 452 -8.30 -22.91 -31.60
N ARG A 453 -7.36 -23.66 -30.98
CA ARG A 453 -6.82 -24.90 -31.57
C ARG A 453 -7.87 -25.94 -31.91
N ARG A 454 -8.99 -26.00 -31.20
CA ARG A 454 -10.10 -26.91 -31.53
C ARG A 454 -10.68 -26.68 -32.94
N LEU A 455 -10.50 -25.48 -33.52
CA LEU A 455 -11.01 -25.14 -34.84
C LEU A 455 -10.13 -25.68 -35.98
N GLU A 456 -8.91 -26.11 -35.69
CA GLU A 456 -7.97 -26.67 -36.68
C GLU A 456 -8.57 -27.87 -37.42
N ALA A 457 -9.17 -28.80 -36.68
CA ALA A 457 -9.80 -30.00 -37.21
C ALA A 457 -11.31 -29.86 -37.42
N HIS A 458 -11.90 -28.68 -37.18
CA HIS A 458 -13.35 -28.51 -37.20
C HIS A 458 -13.88 -28.34 -38.63
N ALA A 459 -14.84 -29.19 -39.02
CA ALA A 459 -15.36 -29.23 -40.40
C ALA A 459 -15.95 -27.89 -40.86
N ASP A 460 -16.81 -27.28 -40.04
CA ASP A 460 -17.47 -26.01 -40.42
C ASP A 460 -16.50 -24.83 -40.48
N PHE A 461 -15.46 -24.84 -39.65
CA PHE A 461 -14.39 -23.85 -39.76
C PHE A 461 -13.56 -24.07 -41.02
N GLY A 462 -13.27 -25.34 -41.33
CA GLY A 462 -12.67 -25.80 -42.58
C GLY A 462 -11.34 -25.11 -42.89
N ALA A 463 -10.36 -25.24 -41.99
CA ALA A 463 -9.06 -24.60 -42.12
C ALA A 463 -8.34 -24.91 -43.45
N LEU A 464 -8.35 -26.17 -43.89
CA LEU A 464 -7.76 -26.56 -45.17
C LEU A 464 -8.47 -25.88 -46.36
N GLN A 465 -9.80 -25.81 -46.32
CA GLN A 465 -10.59 -25.12 -47.35
C GLN A 465 -10.27 -23.63 -47.35
N LEU A 466 -10.13 -22.98 -46.19
CA LEU A 466 -9.74 -21.57 -46.09
C LEU A 466 -8.39 -21.29 -46.75
N ILE A 467 -7.39 -22.16 -46.55
CA ILE A 467 -6.06 -22.03 -47.15
C ILE A 467 -6.12 -22.30 -48.66
N GLN A 468 -6.94 -23.25 -49.11
CA GLN A 468 -7.16 -23.49 -50.54
C GLN A 468 -7.85 -22.30 -51.24
N ASP A 469 -8.86 -21.72 -50.60
CA ASP A 469 -9.61 -20.57 -51.12
C ASP A 469 -8.75 -19.29 -51.14
N GLU A 470 -7.83 -19.15 -50.19
CA GLU A 470 -6.92 -18.02 -50.04
C GLU A 470 -5.48 -18.53 -49.78
N PRO A 471 -4.71 -18.89 -50.82
CA PRO A 471 -3.37 -19.46 -50.66
C PRO A 471 -2.40 -18.55 -49.88
N SER A 472 -2.63 -17.23 -49.93
CA SER A 472 -1.81 -16.29 -49.15
C SER A 472 -1.96 -16.47 -47.63
N ALA A 473 -2.98 -17.18 -47.15
CA ALA A 473 -3.22 -17.45 -45.74
C ALA A 473 -2.28 -18.49 -45.14
N GLU A 474 -1.56 -19.25 -45.98
CA GLU A 474 -0.60 -20.25 -45.53
C GLU A 474 0.49 -19.61 -44.65
N GLY A 475 0.74 -20.20 -43.47
CA GLY A 475 1.64 -19.65 -42.45
C GLY A 475 1.09 -18.44 -41.65
N ARG A 476 -0.05 -17.86 -42.06
CA ARG A 476 -0.71 -16.74 -41.36
C ARG A 476 -1.90 -17.17 -40.50
N LEU A 477 -2.57 -18.28 -40.83
CA LEU A 477 -3.53 -18.92 -39.93
C LEU A 477 -2.78 -19.71 -38.86
N LYS A 478 -2.94 -19.33 -37.60
CA LYS A 478 -2.30 -19.96 -36.44
C LYS A 478 -3.33 -20.35 -35.39
N TYR A 479 -2.90 -21.20 -34.46
CA TYR A 479 -3.77 -21.77 -33.44
C TYR A 479 -3.27 -21.46 -32.03
N TRP A 480 -4.19 -21.03 -31.16
CA TRP A 480 -3.91 -20.75 -29.77
C TRP A 480 -4.53 -21.77 -28.82
N ASP A 481 -3.87 -21.98 -27.69
CA ASP A 481 -4.39 -22.63 -26.48
C ASP A 481 -4.30 -21.65 -25.29
N THR A 482 -4.74 -22.07 -24.11
CA THR A 482 -4.66 -21.22 -22.91
C THR A 482 -3.22 -20.85 -22.56
N LYS A 483 -2.26 -21.73 -22.84
CA LYS A 483 -0.85 -21.59 -22.50
C LYS A 483 -0.20 -20.45 -23.28
N ILE A 484 -0.41 -20.36 -24.60
CA ILE A 484 0.20 -19.27 -25.40
C ILE A 484 -0.34 -17.89 -25.01
N ALA A 485 -1.62 -17.79 -24.63
CA ALA A 485 -2.21 -16.53 -24.17
C ALA A 485 -1.59 -16.05 -22.84
N GLN A 486 -1.28 -17.00 -21.94
CA GLN A 486 -0.69 -16.71 -20.63
C GLN A 486 0.82 -16.46 -20.68
N GLU A 487 1.56 -17.27 -21.44
CA GLU A 487 3.03 -17.23 -21.49
C GLU A 487 3.57 -16.22 -22.52
N GLN A 488 2.83 -15.98 -23.60
CA GLN A 488 3.28 -15.14 -24.72
C GLN A 488 2.25 -14.05 -25.11
N PRO A 489 1.72 -13.27 -24.15
CA PRO A 489 0.71 -12.25 -24.44
C PRO A 489 1.23 -11.14 -25.38
N HIS A 490 2.56 -10.93 -25.40
CA HIS A 490 3.23 -9.95 -26.25
C HIS A 490 3.17 -10.29 -27.75
N LEU A 491 2.78 -11.51 -28.13
CA LEU A 491 2.63 -11.88 -29.53
C LEU A 491 1.41 -11.24 -30.20
N PHE A 492 0.44 -10.76 -29.42
CA PHE A 492 -0.86 -10.33 -29.94
C PHE A 492 -1.00 -8.82 -29.85
N ASP A 493 -1.33 -8.19 -30.98
CA ASP A 493 -1.49 -6.75 -31.07
C ASP A 493 -2.93 -6.31 -30.82
N PHE A 494 -3.90 -7.19 -31.11
CA PHE A 494 -5.32 -6.89 -31.06
C PHE A 494 -6.15 -8.15 -30.81
N VAL A 495 -7.23 -8.03 -30.02
CA VAL A 495 -8.15 -9.13 -29.73
C VAL A 495 -9.54 -8.83 -30.27
N ILE A 496 -10.16 -9.82 -30.90
CA ILE A 496 -11.56 -9.76 -31.35
C ILE A 496 -12.35 -10.83 -30.62
N THR A 497 -13.43 -10.44 -29.94
CA THR A 497 -14.33 -11.40 -29.29
C THR A 497 -15.66 -11.52 -30.02
N LEU A 498 -16.11 -12.75 -30.22
CA LEU A 498 -17.40 -13.12 -30.82
C LEU A 498 -18.26 -13.81 -29.77
N GLY A 499 -19.24 -13.09 -29.20
CA GLY A 499 -20.13 -13.66 -28.20
C GLY A 499 -20.83 -12.62 -27.32
N GLY A 500 -21.03 -12.95 -26.04
CA GLY A 500 -21.58 -12.06 -25.02
C GLY A 500 -20.53 -11.68 -23.96
N ASP A 501 -20.98 -11.05 -22.88
CA ASP A 501 -20.11 -10.60 -21.78
C ASP A 501 -19.22 -11.73 -21.20
N GLY A 502 -19.75 -12.96 -21.10
CA GLY A 502 -18.96 -14.12 -20.66
C GLY A 502 -17.76 -14.46 -21.55
N THR A 503 -17.78 -14.05 -22.83
CA THR A 503 -16.65 -14.21 -23.76
C THR A 503 -15.58 -13.15 -23.49
N VAL A 504 -15.99 -11.94 -23.11
CA VAL A 504 -15.09 -10.87 -22.69
C VAL A 504 -14.42 -11.22 -21.35
N LEU A 505 -15.18 -11.75 -20.39
CA LEU A 505 -14.62 -12.27 -19.13
C LEU A 505 -13.63 -13.41 -19.38
N TYR A 506 -13.96 -14.34 -20.28
CA TYR A 506 -13.02 -15.39 -20.66
C TYR A 506 -11.74 -14.83 -21.29
N THR A 507 -11.87 -13.78 -22.10
CA THR A 507 -10.71 -13.09 -22.68
C THR A 507 -9.84 -12.46 -21.58
N SER A 508 -10.43 -11.78 -20.60
CA SER A 508 -9.68 -11.28 -19.43
C SER A 508 -8.98 -12.41 -18.69
N TRP A 509 -9.66 -13.56 -18.53
CA TRP A 509 -9.11 -14.75 -17.89
C TRP A 509 -7.90 -15.33 -18.63
N LEU A 510 -7.93 -15.40 -19.96
CA LEU A 510 -6.81 -15.86 -20.78
C LEU A 510 -5.56 -14.99 -20.59
N PHE A 511 -5.74 -13.69 -20.41
CA PHE A 511 -4.66 -12.71 -20.26
C PHE A 511 -4.48 -12.31 -18.79
N GLN A 512 -3.85 -13.17 -17.99
CA GLN A 512 -3.53 -12.91 -16.57
C GLN A 512 -2.42 -11.86 -16.34
N ARG A 513 -2.03 -11.11 -17.39
CA ARG A 513 -1.08 -9.99 -17.33
C ARG A 513 -1.53 -8.92 -18.33
N ILE A 514 -0.67 -8.61 -19.30
CA ILE A 514 -0.91 -7.65 -20.38
C ILE A 514 -2.08 -8.12 -21.24
N VAL A 515 -3.07 -7.24 -21.41
CA VAL A 515 -4.23 -7.46 -22.26
C VAL A 515 -4.12 -6.56 -23.51
N PRO A 516 -4.04 -7.12 -24.73
CA PRO A 516 -4.13 -6.30 -25.95
C PRO A 516 -5.50 -5.63 -26.06
N PRO A 517 -5.64 -4.53 -26.83
CA PRO A 517 -6.95 -3.90 -27.06
C PRO A 517 -8.00 -4.89 -27.56
N VAL A 518 -9.14 -4.94 -26.87
CA VAL A 518 -10.20 -5.92 -27.10
C VAL A 518 -11.42 -5.26 -27.74
N LEU A 519 -11.75 -5.68 -28.96
CA LEU A 519 -12.98 -5.30 -29.67
C LEU A 519 -14.00 -6.43 -29.57
N SER A 520 -15.16 -6.12 -29.00
CA SER A 520 -16.15 -7.12 -28.62
C SER A 520 -17.46 -7.00 -29.41
N PHE A 521 -17.72 -7.98 -30.28
CA PHE A 521 -18.98 -8.07 -31.05
C PHE A 521 -20.06 -8.82 -30.26
N ALA A 522 -21.24 -8.21 -30.18
CA ALA A 522 -22.45 -8.80 -29.65
C ALA A 522 -23.09 -9.74 -30.69
N LEU A 523 -23.39 -10.98 -30.29
CA LEU A 523 -23.99 -12.02 -31.16
C LEU A 523 -25.32 -12.57 -30.60
N GLY A 524 -26.08 -11.70 -29.94
CA GLY A 524 -27.34 -12.05 -29.26
C GLY A 524 -27.92 -10.84 -28.53
N SER A 525 -28.35 -11.02 -27.28
CA SER A 525 -28.66 -9.90 -26.39
C SER A 525 -27.41 -9.04 -26.18
N LEU A 526 -27.50 -7.73 -26.41
CA LEU A 526 -26.40 -6.81 -26.06
C LEU A 526 -26.13 -6.87 -24.55
N GLY A 527 -24.87 -7.05 -24.18
CA GLY A 527 -24.39 -6.99 -22.80
C GLY A 527 -23.76 -5.64 -22.48
N PHE A 528 -23.15 -5.52 -21.30
CA PHE A 528 -22.47 -4.29 -20.87
C PHE A 528 -21.02 -4.19 -21.38
N LEU A 529 -20.47 -5.29 -21.90
CA LEU A 529 -19.08 -5.38 -22.39
C LEU A 529 -18.99 -5.56 -23.91
N THR A 530 -20.09 -5.92 -24.58
CA THR A 530 -20.15 -6.12 -26.03
C THR A 530 -20.70 -4.88 -26.73
N ASN A 531 -19.79 -4.02 -27.18
CA ASN A 531 -20.15 -2.68 -27.65
C ASN A 531 -20.38 -2.60 -29.18
N PHE A 532 -20.04 -3.64 -29.94
CA PHE A 532 -20.12 -3.63 -31.40
C PHE A 532 -21.21 -4.57 -31.91
N ASP A 533 -21.95 -4.15 -32.93
CA ASP A 533 -22.86 -5.03 -33.67
C ASP A 533 -22.05 -5.85 -34.69
N PHE A 534 -22.25 -7.16 -34.69
CA PHE A 534 -21.59 -8.04 -35.66
C PHE A 534 -22.08 -7.80 -37.09
N ALA A 535 -23.28 -7.28 -37.31
CA ALA A 535 -23.77 -6.95 -38.66
C ALA A 535 -22.81 -6.02 -39.41
N ASP A 536 -22.14 -5.12 -38.68
CA ASP A 536 -21.22 -4.11 -39.20
C ASP A 536 -19.74 -4.47 -38.95
N TYR A 537 -19.40 -5.75 -38.79
CA TYR A 537 -18.05 -6.15 -38.37
C TYR A 537 -16.94 -5.69 -39.34
N GLN A 538 -17.18 -5.73 -40.65
CA GLN A 538 -16.19 -5.35 -41.67
C GLN A 538 -15.85 -3.86 -41.55
N THR A 539 -16.88 -3.01 -41.54
CA THR A 539 -16.75 -1.56 -41.38
C THR A 539 -16.09 -1.21 -40.05
N SER A 540 -16.49 -1.90 -38.97
CA SER A 540 -15.94 -1.69 -37.63
C SER A 540 -14.44 -2.01 -37.57
N LEU A 541 -14.02 -3.14 -38.13
CA LEU A 541 -12.62 -3.55 -38.16
C LEU A 541 -11.78 -2.68 -39.12
N ASP A 542 -12.30 -2.32 -40.29
CA ASP A 542 -11.60 -1.43 -41.22
C ASP A 542 -11.34 -0.06 -40.60
N ASN A 543 -12.36 0.53 -39.95
CA ASN A 543 -12.20 1.79 -39.25
C ASN A 543 -11.21 1.67 -38.08
N ALA A 544 -11.27 0.56 -37.31
CA ALA A 544 -10.37 0.32 -36.20
C ALA A 544 -8.90 0.22 -36.64
N PHE A 545 -8.61 -0.54 -37.71
CA PHE A 545 -7.25 -0.78 -38.17
C PHE A 545 -6.67 0.39 -38.99
N ARG A 546 -7.49 1.02 -39.84
CA ARG A 546 -7.03 2.13 -40.69
C ARG A 546 -6.96 3.45 -39.92
N ASP A 547 -8.04 3.78 -39.23
CA ASP A 547 -8.23 5.10 -38.65
C ASP A 547 -7.85 5.15 -37.17
N GLY A 548 -7.69 3.99 -36.51
CA GLY A 548 -7.38 3.84 -35.09
C GLY A 548 -8.62 3.62 -34.21
N VAL A 549 -8.39 3.40 -32.92
CA VAL A 549 -9.42 3.06 -31.94
C VAL A 549 -9.43 3.99 -30.73
N PHE A 550 -10.60 4.21 -30.14
CA PHE A 550 -10.69 4.73 -28.77
C PHE A 550 -10.66 3.55 -27.80
N VAL A 551 -9.91 3.70 -26.71
CA VAL A 551 -9.75 2.65 -25.70
C VAL A 551 -10.19 3.18 -24.34
N SER A 552 -11.07 2.44 -23.69
CA SER A 552 -11.42 2.61 -22.28
C SER A 552 -10.67 1.58 -21.45
N LEU A 553 -9.90 2.04 -20.47
CA LEU A 553 -9.23 1.18 -19.50
C LEU A 553 -10.22 0.85 -18.37
N ARG A 554 -10.56 -0.43 -18.25
CA ARG A 554 -11.43 -0.92 -17.17
C ARG A 554 -10.58 -1.50 -16.05
N LEU A 555 -10.93 -1.16 -14.81
CA LEU A 555 -10.28 -1.70 -13.61
C LEU A 555 -10.40 -3.23 -13.59
N ARG A 556 -9.30 -3.89 -13.24
CA ARG A 556 -9.26 -5.30 -12.83
C ARG A 556 -8.79 -5.40 -11.39
N PHE A 557 -9.10 -6.52 -10.73
CA PHE A 557 -8.47 -6.87 -9.46
C PHE A 557 -7.36 -7.90 -9.65
N GLU A 558 -6.28 -7.71 -8.89
CA GLU A 558 -5.34 -8.76 -8.53
C GLU A 558 -5.84 -9.39 -7.23
N CYS A 559 -6.17 -10.68 -7.29
CA CYS A 559 -6.65 -11.47 -6.16
C CYS A 559 -5.62 -12.52 -5.78
N THR A 560 -5.10 -12.47 -4.55
CA THR A 560 -4.13 -13.45 -4.04
C THR A 560 -4.77 -14.33 -2.97
N ILE A 561 -4.73 -15.64 -3.16
CA ILE A 561 -5.15 -16.63 -2.16
C ILE A 561 -4.02 -16.85 -1.17
N MET A 562 -4.31 -16.62 0.11
CA MET A 562 -3.36 -16.75 1.21
C MET A 562 -3.75 -17.95 2.06
N ARG A 563 -2.85 -18.93 2.16
CA ARG A 563 -3.04 -20.16 2.92
C ARG A 563 -2.38 -20.08 4.28
N SER A 564 -3.10 -20.47 5.31
CA SER A 564 -2.61 -20.52 6.69
C SER A 564 -1.52 -21.59 6.84
N LYS A 565 -0.38 -21.21 7.45
CA LYS A 565 0.69 -22.15 7.79
C LYS A 565 0.39 -22.85 9.12
N ALA A 566 0.74 -24.12 9.22
CA ALA A 566 0.73 -24.83 10.50
C ALA A 566 1.89 -24.34 11.38
N ARG A 567 1.63 -24.01 12.65
CA ARG A 567 2.71 -23.74 13.63
C ARG A 567 3.48 -25.02 13.91
N LYS A 568 4.82 -24.96 13.90
CA LYS A 568 5.65 -26.01 14.50
C LYS A 568 5.33 -26.05 16.01
N ARG A 569 5.15 -27.25 16.58
CA ARG A 569 4.91 -27.42 18.03
C ARG A 569 6.16 -26.99 18.80
N ASP A 570 6.25 -25.73 19.18
CA ASP A 570 7.28 -25.28 20.12
C ASP A 570 6.91 -25.65 21.57
N SER A 571 7.93 -26.07 22.31
CA SER A 571 7.89 -26.65 23.66
C SER A 571 7.64 -25.63 24.80
N HIS A 572 7.00 -24.49 24.50
CA HIS A 572 6.75 -23.43 25.49
C HIS A 572 5.28 -23.39 25.95
N PRO A 573 4.98 -23.61 27.26
CA PRO A 573 3.61 -23.72 27.78
C PRO A 573 2.76 -22.44 27.73
N ARG A 574 3.24 -21.33 27.17
CA ARG A 574 2.50 -20.05 27.07
C ARG A 574 1.78 -19.85 25.75
N SER A 575 1.91 -20.74 24.76
CA SER A 575 1.29 -20.56 23.42
C SER A 575 -0.06 -21.26 23.24
N LEU A 576 -0.88 -21.35 24.29
CA LEU A 576 -2.24 -21.92 24.22
C LEU A 576 -3.32 -20.88 23.89
N SER A 577 -2.96 -19.71 23.34
CA SER A 577 -3.97 -18.83 22.73
C SER A 577 -4.45 -19.48 21.43
N GLU A 578 -5.76 -19.70 21.31
CA GLU A 578 -6.40 -20.06 20.03
C GLU A 578 -5.97 -19.04 18.97
N ARG A 579 -5.70 -19.49 17.74
CA ARG A 579 -5.30 -18.60 16.65
C ARG A 579 -6.47 -17.68 16.31
N ASP A 580 -6.17 -16.41 16.07
CA ASP A 580 -7.15 -15.42 15.69
C ASP A 580 -6.69 -14.74 14.40
N LEU A 581 -7.55 -14.75 13.39
CA LEU A 581 -7.23 -14.21 12.07
C LEU A 581 -7.12 -12.68 12.11
N VAL A 582 -7.87 -12.01 12.99
CA VAL A 582 -7.78 -10.57 13.20
C VAL A 582 -6.39 -10.21 13.72
N GLU A 583 -5.95 -10.84 14.82
CA GLU A 583 -4.60 -10.61 15.36
C GLU A 583 -3.49 -10.98 14.35
N GLU A 584 -3.67 -12.03 13.53
CA GLU A 584 -2.67 -12.41 12.53
C GLU A 584 -2.58 -11.44 11.34
N LEU A 585 -3.67 -10.76 10.96
CA LEU A 585 -3.70 -9.85 9.81
C LEU A 585 -3.52 -8.37 10.19
N ILE A 586 -3.94 -7.96 11.38
CA ILE A 586 -3.87 -6.56 11.83
C ILE A 586 -3.19 -6.37 13.21
N GLY A 587 -3.00 -7.41 14.03
CA GLY A 587 -2.31 -7.35 15.34
C GLY A 587 -0.78 -7.20 15.25
N GLU A 588 -0.09 -6.77 16.30
CA GLU A 588 1.38 -6.49 16.26
C GLU A 588 2.29 -7.68 15.99
N GLU A 589 3.45 -7.40 15.38
CA GLU A 589 4.49 -8.39 15.05
C GLU A 589 5.09 -9.05 16.31
N GLY A 590 5.15 -10.38 16.32
CA GLY A 590 6.19 -11.13 17.04
C GLY A 590 7.34 -11.46 16.07
N GLU A 591 8.57 -11.61 16.56
CA GLU A 591 9.67 -12.11 15.72
C GLU A 591 9.34 -13.56 15.22
N ASP A 592 9.61 -13.86 13.93
CA ASP A 592 9.38 -15.15 13.22
C ASP A 592 7.93 -15.56 12.85
N THR A 593 7.05 -14.62 12.47
CA THR A 593 5.60 -14.87 12.30
C THR A 593 5.06 -14.82 10.86
N LEU A 594 5.65 -15.51 9.89
CA LEU A 594 4.94 -15.69 8.60
C LEU A 594 3.81 -16.71 8.75
N THR A 595 2.62 -16.22 9.14
CA THR A 595 1.44 -17.05 9.41
C THR A 595 0.78 -17.61 8.15
N HIS A 596 1.07 -17.04 6.97
CA HIS A 596 0.45 -17.43 5.70
C HIS A 596 1.46 -17.53 4.56
N THR A 597 1.08 -18.22 3.48
CA THR A 597 1.78 -18.23 2.18
C THR A 597 0.84 -17.91 1.03
N PRO A 598 1.29 -17.16 0.00
CA PRO A 598 0.54 -17.05 -1.23
C PRO A 598 0.49 -18.42 -1.92
N HIS A 599 -0.68 -18.79 -2.43
CA HIS A 599 -0.90 -20.05 -3.15
C HIS A 599 -1.16 -19.82 -4.64
N GLN A 600 -2.12 -18.94 -4.97
CA GLN A 600 -2.49 -18.63 -6.36
C GLN A 600 -2.84 -17.14 -6.46
N VAL A 601 -2.60 -16.56 -7.64
CA VAL A 601 -2.92 -15.17 -7.97
C VAL A 601 -3.78 -15.17 -9.23
N TYR A 602 -4.88 -14.42 -9.19
CA TYR A 602 -5.82 -14.27 -10.29
C TYR A 602 -6.06 -12.81 -10.62
N GLU A 603 -6.18 -12.56 -11.90
CA GLU A 603 -6.51 -11.26 -12.47
C GLU A 603 -7.93 -11.30 -13.03
N ILE A 604 -8.84 -10.54 -12.43
CA ILE A 604 -10.28 -10.59 -12.70
C ILE A 604 -10.85 -9.24 -13.10
N LEU A 605 -11.90 -9.25 -13.92
CA LEU A 605 -12.51 -8.04 -14.47
C LEU A 605 -13.76 -7.58 -13.70
N ASN A 606 -14.60 -8.50 -13.24
CA ASN A 606 -15.88 -8.19 -12.61
C ASN A 606 -15.80 -8.27 -11.10
N ASP A 607 -15.72 -9.47 -10.55
CA ASP A 607 -15.93 -9.68 -9.13
C ASP A 607 -15.25 -10.94 -8.59
N VAL A 608 -14.94 -10.86 -7.29
CA VAL A 608 -14.57 -12.01 -6.48
C VAL A 608 -15.63 -12.21 -5.40
N VAL A 609 -16.12 -13.43 -5.30
CA VAL A 609 -17.20 -13.81 -4.40
C VAL A 609 -16.68 -14.83 -3.41
N LEU A 610 -16.82 -14.57 -2.12
CA LEU A 610 -16.63 -15.57 -1.08
C LEU A 610 -17.99 -16.00 -0.56
N ASP A 611 -18.35 -17.26 -0.76
CA ASP A 611 -19.66 -17.81 -0.37
C ASP A 611 -19.55 -19.10 0.44
N ARG A 612 -20.65 -19.52 1.07
CA ARG A 612 -20.71 -20.73 1.91
C ARG A 612 -20.50 -22.05 1.15
N GLY A 613 -20.46 -22.02 -0.18
CA GLY A 613 -20.35 -23.21 -1.02
C GLY A 613 -21.50 -24.21 -0.79
N PRO A 614 -21.21 -25.52 -0.69
CA PRO A 614 -22.24 -26.53 -0.49
C PRO A 614 -22.78 -26.58 0.95
N ASN A 615 -22.19 -25.82 1.88
CA ASN A 615 -22.53 -25.91 3.29
C ASN A 615 -23.97 -25.40 3.55
N PRO A 616 -24.79 -26.12 4.34
CA PRO A 616 -26.17 -25.72 4.63
C PRO A 616 -26.26 -24.54 5.62
N THR A 617 -25.16 -24.25 6.34
CA THR A 617 -25.06 -23.13 7.28
C THR A 617 -24.47 -21.90 6.60
N MET A 618 -24.83 -20.71 7.10
CA MET A 618 -24.23 -19.45 6.65
C MET A 618 -22.72 -19.46 6.86
N SER A 619 -22.00 -18.79 5.96
CA SER A 619 -20.56 -18.56 6.06
C SER A 619 -20.25 -17.56 7.17
N HIS A 620 -19.13 -17.76 7.86
CA HIS A 620 -18.53 -16.81 8.79
C HIS A 620 -17.34 -16.17 8.08
N ILE A 621 -17.41 -14.88 7.78
CA ILE A 621 -16.44 -14.17 6.95
C ILE A 621 -15.97 -12.91 7.67
N GLU A 622 -14.68 -12.73 7.81
CA GLU A 622 -14.10 -11.46 8.26
C GLU A 622 -13.65 -10.62 7.08
N LEU A 623 -14.08 -9.36 7.06
CA LEU A 623 -13.69 -8.39 6.05
C LEU A 623 -12.73 -7.36 6.68
N PHE A 624 -11.60 -7.17 6.00
CA PHE A 624 -10.60 -6.18 6.36
C PHE A 624 -10.40 -5.21 5.21
N GLY A 625 -10.12 -3.95 5.53
CA GLY A 625 -9.70 -2.93 4.58
C GLY A 625 -8.44 -2.24 5.09
N ASP A 626 -7.38 -2.29 4.30
CA ASP A 626 -6.04 -1.92 4.75
C ASP A 626 -5.74 -2.56 6.12
N ASP A 627 -5.38 -1.78 7.14
CA ASP A 627 -5.01 -2.29 8.47
C ASP A 627 -6.19 -2.28 9.47
N GLU A 628 -7.41 -2.18 8.96
CA GLU A 628 -8.63 -2.15 9.77
C GLU A 628 -9.49 -3.39 9.53
N HIS A 629 -9.99 -3.98 10.61
CA HIS A 629 -11.07 -4.95 10.55
C HIS A 629 -12.39 -4.20 10.39
N PHE A 630 -13.03 -4.35 9.23
CA PHE A 630 -14.28 -3.64 8.93
C PHE A 630 -15.45 -4.28 9.65
N THR A 631 -15.65 -5.58 9.46
CA THR A 631 -16.76 -6.30 10.09
C THR A 631 -16.62 -7.80 9.90
N THR A 632 -17.33 -8.53 10.76
CA THR A 632 -17.53 -9.96 10.65
C THR A 632 -18.95 -10.24 10.17
N LEU A 633 -19.08 -11.00 9.09
CA LEU A 633 -20.31 -11.28 8.38
C LEU A 633 -20.76 -12.72 8.62
N LEU A 634 -22.03 -12.85 9.00
CA LEU A 634 -22.79 -14.09 8.88
C LEU A 634 -23.76 -13.93 7.72
N ALA A 635 -23.45 -14.59 6.61
CA ALA A 635 -24.14 -14.40 5.33
C ALA A 635 -24.04 -15.65 4.45
N ASP A 636 -24.81 -15.69 3.35
CA ASP A 636 -24.53 -16.67 2.29
C ASP A 636 -23.18 -16.40 1.64
N GLY A 637 -22.73 -15.14 1.63
CA GLY A 637 -21.40 -14.74 1.19
C GLY A 637 -21.20 -13.23 1.14
N ILE A 638 -20.10 -12.82 0.52
CA ILE A 638 -19.77 -11.43 0.19
C ILE A 638 -19.21 -11.34 -1.24
N CYS A 639 -19.58 -10.29 -1.96
CA CYS A 639 -19.12 -9.97 -3.30
C CYS A 639 -18.30 -8.67 -3.25
N ILE A 640 -17.08 -8.71 -3.78
CA ILE A 640 -16.23 -7.54 -4.02
C ILE A 640 -16.14 -7.36 -5.53
N ALA A 641 -16.65 -6.24 -6.05
CA ALA A 641 -16.80 -6.00 -7.48
C ALA A 641 -16.10 -4.72 -7.93
N THR A 642 -15.57 -4.75 -9.15
CA THR A 642 -15.12 -3.58 -9.88
C THR A 642 -16.33 -2.75 -10.34
N PRO A 643 -16.15 -1.51 -10.81
CA PRO A 643 -17.22 -0.75 -11.44
C PRO A 643 -17.81 -1.47 -12.66
N THR A 644 -16.98 -2.22 -13.39
CA THR A 644 -17.42 -3.08 -14.49
C THR A 644 -18.30 -4.24 -13.99
N GLY A 645 -17.91 -4.88 -12.89
CA GLY A 645 -18.69 -5.92 -12.22
C GLY A 645 -19.97 -5.41 -11.54
N SER A 646 -20.16 -4.10 -11.41
CA SER A 646 -21.33 -3.52 -10.74
C SER A 646 -22.66 -3.93 -11.38
N THR A 647 -22.66 -4.25 -12.68
CA THR A 647 -23.81 -4.73 -13.47
C THR A 647 -23.95 -6.25 -13.51
N ALA A 648 -23.01 -6.98 -12.90
CA ALA A 648 -22.96 -8.45 -12.89
C ALA A 648 -23.56 -9.01 -11.59
N TYR A 649 -22.85 -9.90 -10.90
CA TYR A 649 -23.38 -10.56 -9.71
C TYR A 649 -23.63 -9.59 -8.55
N ASN A 650 -22.82 -8.54 -8.45
CA ASN A 650 -23.04 -7.43 -7.51
C ASN A 650 -24.45 -6.83 -7.60
N LEU A 651 -24.97 -6.59 -8.82
CA LEU A 651 -26.32 -6.04 -9.01
C LEU A 651 -27.39 -7.01 -8.47
N ALA A 652 -27.23 -8.30 -8.76
CA ALA A 652 -28.14 -9.34 -8.30
C ALA A 652 -28.13 -9.49 -6.76
N ALA A 653 -26.98 -9.28 -6.12
CA ALA A 653 -26.85 -9.25 -4.67
C ALA A 653 -27.41 -7.96 -4.01
N GLY A 654 -27.92 -7.01 -4.79
CA GLY A 654 -28.48 -5.74 -4.29
C GLY A 654 -27.48 -4.59 -4.19
N GLY A 655 -26.30 -4.74 -4.79
CA GLY A 655 -25.29 -3.70 -4.92
C GLY A 655 -25.69 -2.59 -5.91
N SER A 656 -25.01 -1.45 -5.81
CA SER A 656 -25.30 -0.29 -6.67
C SER A 656 -24.66 -0.42 -8.05
N LEU A 657 -25.25 0.23 -9.06
CA LEU A 657 -24.63 0.42 -10.37
C LEU A 657 -23.52 1.49 -10.28
N SER A 658 -22.39 1.25 -10.95
CA SER A 658 -21.28 2.20 -11.01
C SER A 658 -20.82 2.39 -12.46
N HIS A 659 -20.46 3.62 -12.81
CA HIS A 659 -19.88 3.91 -14.12
C HIS A 659 -18.49 3.26 -14.20
N PRO A 660 -18.09 2.63 -15.33
CA PRO A 660 -16.81 1.90 -15.46
C PRO A 660 -15.56 2.74 -15.16
N GLU A 661 -15.66 4.07 -15.28
CA GLU A 661 -14.56 5.01 -15.03
C GLU A 661 -14.48 5.50 -13.58
N ASN A 662 -15.46 5.14 -12.74
CA ASN A 662 -15.42 5.51 -11.34
C ASN A 662 -14.29 4.76 -10.63
N PRO A 663 -13.40 5.44 -9.89
CA PRO A 663 -12.26 4.81 -9.23
C PRO A 663 -12.68 4.19 -7.89
N VAL A 664 -13.55 3.19 -7.93
CA VAL A 664 -14.20 2.62 -6.74
C VAL A 664 -14.24 1.09 -6.76
N ILE A 665 -14.30 0.51 -5.57
CA ILE A 665 -14.60 -0.90 -5.31
C ILE A 665 -15.98 -0.98 -4.66
N LEU A 666 -16.80 -1.93 -5.09
CA LEU A 666 -18.11 -2.19 -4.51
C LEU A 666 -18.05 -3.43 -3.63
N VAL A 667 -18.60 -3.36 -2.43
CA VAL A 667 -18.69 -4.48 -1.49
C VAL A 667 -20.15 -4.72 -1.13
N THR A 668 -20.65 -5.92 -1.44
CA THR A 668 -22.06 -6.27 -1.27
C THR A 668 -22.16 -7.62 -0.58
N ALA A 669 -22.81 -7.68 0.58
CA ALA A 669 -23.08 -8.96 1.24
C ALA A 669 -24.26 -9.68 0.57
N ILE A 670 -24.19 -11.01 0.52
CA ILE A 670 -25.19 -11.88 -0.09
C ILE A 670 -26.03 -12.47 1.03
N CYS A 671 -27.31 -12.09 1.10
CA CYS A 671 -28.25 -12.56 2.11
C CYS A 671 -27.70 -12.46 3.55
N ALA A 672 -27.15 -11.31 3.92
CA ALA A 672 -26.59 -11.10 5.26
C ALA A 672 -27.65 -11.26 6.36
N HIS A 673 -27.32 -11.98 7.42
CA HIS A 673 -28.20 -12.13 8.58
C HIS A 673 -28.31 -10.83 9.41
N THR A 674 -27.31 -9.95 9.30
CA THR A 674 -27.36 -8.63 9.93
C THR A 674 -28.24 -7.67 9.12
N LEU A 675 -29.21 -7.04 9.78
CA LEU A 675 -30.17 -6.13 9.14
C LEU A 675 -29.56 -4.77 8.77
N SER A 676 -28.36 -4.46 9.26
CA SER A 676 -27.70 -3.17 9.07
C SER A 676 -26.67 -3.15 7.95
N PHE A 677 -26.26 -4.30 7.39
CA PHE A 677 -25.26 -4.31 6.33
C PHE A 677 -25.88 -3.78 5.02
N ARG A 678 -25.28 -2.72 4.49
CA ARG A 678 -25.65 -2.09 3.22
C ARG A 678 -24.47 -2.21 2.25
N PRO A 679 -24.71 -2.20 0.93
CA PRO A 679 -23.63 -2.13 -0.05
C PRO A 679 -22.70 -0.93 0.25
N ILE A 680 -21.39 -1.19 0.24
CA ILE A 680 -20.34 -0.22 0.55
C ILE A 680 -19.60 0.12 -0.74
N ILE A 681 -19.29 1.40 -0.94
CA ILE A 681 -18.46 1.88 -2.04
C ILE A 681 -17.18 2.44 -1.43
N LEU A 682 -16.04 1.91 -1.85
CA LEU A 682 -14.70 2.20 -1.31
C LEU A 682 -13.79 2.72 -2.43
N PRO A 683 -12.71 3.45 -2.12
CA PRO A 683 -11.74 3.88 -3.13
C PRO A 683 -10.99 2.68 -3.74
N ASP A 684 -10.61 2.77 -5.01
CA ASP A 684 -9.80 1.75 -5.72
C ASP A 684 -8.36 1.55 -5.19
N THR A 685 -7.91 2.43 -4.29
CA THR A 685 -6.60 2.36 -3.64
C THR A 685 -6.58 1.49 -2.37
N ILE A 686 -7.74 1.04 -1.88
CA ILE A 686 -7.81 0.19 -0.69
C ILE A 686 -7.43 -1.26 -1.02
N VAL A 687 -6.75 -1.93 -0.10
CA VAL A 687 -6.55 -3.38 -0.17
C VAL A 687 -7.58 -4.05 0.72
N LEU A 688 -8.45 -4.87 0.12
CA LEU A 688 -9.43 -5.64 0.87
C LEU A 688 -8.91 -7.05 1.15
N ARG A 689 -9.30 -7.62 2.30
CA ARG A 689 -9.08 -9.03 2.59
C ARG A 689 -10.38 -9.62 3.10
N MET A 690 -10.76 -10.77 2.57
CA MET A 690 -11.89 -11.56 3.08
C MET A 690 -11.39 -12.92 3.51
N GLY A 691 -11.55 -13.21 4.81
CA GLY A 691 -10.99 -14.38 5.46
C GLY A 691 -12.03 -15.24 6.12
N VAL A 692 -11.72 -16.53 6.27
CA VAL A 692 -12.52 -17.47 7.05
C VAL A 692 -11.89 -17.55 8.45
N PRO A 693 -12.58 -17.12 9.52
CA PRO A 693 -12.01 -17.16 10.88
C PRO A 693 -11.63 -18.56 11.33
N TYR A 694 -10.68 -18.69 12.26
CA TYR A 694 -10.25 -20.00 12.79
C TYR A 694 -11.36 -20.75 13.54
N ASP A 695 -12.29 -20.02 14.16
CA ASP A 695 -13.45 -20.57 14.88
C ASP A 695 -14.66 -20.84 13.96
N ALA A 696 -14.53 -20.59 12.65
CA ALA A 696 -15.56 -20.86 11.68
C ALA A 696 -15.90 -22.36 11.64
N ARG A 697 -17.19 -22.68 11.69
CA ARG A 697 -17.68 -24.07 11.71
C ARG A 697 -17.52 -24.79 10.37
N THR A 698 -17.43 -24.04 9.28
CA THR A 698 -17.39 -24.55 7.92
C THR A 698 -16.41 -23.75 7.07
N SER A 699 -15.87 -24.37 6.03
CA SER A 699 -15.12 -23.68 4.97
C SER A 699 -16.01 -22.70 4.18
N SER A 700 -15.36 -21.84 3.42
CA SER A 700 -16.02 -20.99 2.42
C SER A 700 -15.37 -21.19 1.04
N TRP A 701 -15.97 -20.68 -0.02
CA TRP A 701 -15.52 -20.86 -1.40
C TRP A 701 -15.32 -19.50 -2.06
N ALA A 702 -14.09 -19.23 -2.51
CA ALA A 702 -13.78 -18.06 -3.32
C ALA A 702 -14.00 -18.37 -4.80
N SER A 703 -14.73 -17.52 -5.50
CA SER A 703 -15.04 -17.60 -6.92
C SER A 703 -14.53 -16.35 -7.63
N PHE A 704 -13.78 -16.52 -8.72
CA PHE A 704 -13.10 -15.46 -9.46
C PHE A 704 -13.77 -15.27 -10.83
N ASP A 705 -14.42 -14.13 -11.08
CA ASP A 705 -15.24 -13.86 -12.28
C ASP A 705 -16.30 -14.93 -12.60
N GLY A 706 -16.73 -15.70 -11.57
CA GLY A 706 -17.63 -16.83 -11.74
C GLY A 706 -17.04 -18.03 -12.49
N ARG A 707 -15.70 -18.12 -12.62
CA ARG A 707 -15.01 -19.17 -13.38
C ARG A 707 -14.29 -20.16 -12.48
N GLU A 708 -13.25 -19.70 -11.80
CA GLU A 708 -12.40 -20.55 -10.96
C GLU A 708 -12.93 -20.51 -9.53
N ARG A 709 -12.99 -21.68 -8.88
CA ARG A 709 -13.50 -21.83 -7.53
C ARG A 709 -12.50 -22.54 -6.65
N VAL A 710 -12.15 -21.88 -5.54
CA VAL A 710 -11.17 -22.37 -4.59
C VAL A 710 -11.77 -22.38 -3.19
N GLU A 711 -11.75 -23.53 -2.54
CA GLU A 711 -12.13 -23.66 -1.14
C GLU A 711 -11.11 -22.95 -0.25
N LEU A 712 -11.60 -22.15 0.70
CA LEU A 712 -10.86 -21.51 1.78
C LEU A 712 -11.20 -22.22 3.10
N LEU A 713 -10.16 -22.73 3.76
CA LEU A 713 -10.28 -23.37 5.07
C LEU A 713 -10.23 -22.29 6.18
N PRO A 714 -10.66 -22.62 7.41
CA PRO A 714 -10.44 -21.73 8.56
C PRO A 714 -8.99 -21.26 8.68
N GLY A 715 -8.81 -19.94 8.73
CA GLY A 715 -7.53 -19.23 8.67
C GLY A 715 -7.16 -18.72 7.28
N ASP A 716 -7.67 -19.30 6.20
CA ASP A 716 -7.34 -18.84 4.84
C ASP A 716 -8.08 -17.54 4.50
N TYR A 717 -7.48 -16.73 3.61
CA TYR A 717 -8.11 -15.50 3.12
C TYR A 717 -7.73 -15.17 1.68
N VAL A 718 -8.51 -14.30 1.07
CA VAL A 718 -8.23 -13.71 -0.25
C VAL A 718 -7.90 -12.24 -0.06
N THR A 719 -6.74 -11.82 -0.57
CA THR A 719 -6.38 -10.40 -0.71
C THR A 719 -6.84 -9.90 -2.07
N VAL A 720 -7.48 -8.73 -2.11
CA VAL A 720 -8.01 -8.09 -3.32
C VAL A 720 -7.46 -6.67 -3.42
N SER A 721 -6.85 -6.33 -4.55
CA SER A 721 -6.37 -4.97 -4.82
C SER A 721 -6.51 -4.61 -6.28
N ALA A 722 -6.48 -3.31 -6.61
CA ALA A 722 -6.45 -2.87 -8.00
C ALA A 722 -5.25 -3.48 -8.74
N SER A 723 -5.50 -4.03 -9.93
CA SER A 723 -4.46 -4.58 -10.79
C SER A 723 -3.69 -3.49 -11.52
N ARG A 724 -2.39 -3.73 -11.72
CA ARG A 724 -1.54 -2.93 -12.63
C ARG A 724 -1.83 -3.17 -14.11
N TYR A 725 -2.65 -4.17 -14.43
CA TYR A 725 -3.00 -4.58 -15.79
C TYR A 725 -4.49 -4.33 -16.05
N PRO A 726 -4.89 -3.09 -16.40
CA PRO A 726 -6.27 -2.79 -16.72
C PRO A 726 -6.72 -3.46 -18.03
N PHE A 727 -8.01 -3.73 -18.14
CA PHE A 727 -8.59 -4.32 -19.34
C PHE A 727 -8.86 -3.23 -20.40
N ALA A 728 -8.16 -3.30 -21.52
CA ALA A 728 -8.27 -2.32 -22.61
C ALA A 728 -9.46 -2.62 -23.53
N SER A 729 -10.60 -2.00 -23.28
CA SER A 729 -11.84 -2.17 -24.07
C SER A 729 -11.90 -1.16 -25.21
N VAL A 730 -12.01 -1.64 -26.45
CA VAL A 730 -12.22 -0.77 -27.62
C VAL A 730 -13.65 -0.23 -27.62
N LEU A 731 -13.79 1.07 -27.94
CA LEU A 731 -15.07 1.77 -27.99
C LEU A 731 -15.53 2.00 -29.43
N PRO A 732 -16.86 1.98 -29.70
CA PRO A 732 -17.42 2.33 -31.00
C PRO A 732 -17.14 3.79 -31.41
N PRO A 733 -17.28 4.13 -32.71
CA PRO A 733 -17.20 5.51 -33.18
C PRO A 733 -18.28 6.38 -32.50
N GLY A 734 -17.89 7.45 -31.81
CA GLY A 734 -18.82 8.34 -31.07
C GLY A 734 -18.37 8.72 -29.65
N GLY A 735 -17.39 8.02 -29.07
CA GLY A 735 -16.76 8.39 -27.80
C GLY A 735 -17.54 8.01 -26.53
N GLN A 736 -17.02 8.42 -25.37
CA GLN A 736 -17.30 7.83 -24.05
C GLN A 736 -18.66 8.18 -23.40
N GLY A 737 -19.37 9.20 -23.88
CA GLY A 737 -20.48 9.80 -23.10
C GLY A 737 -21.83 9.07 -23.18
N GLU A 738 -22.19 8.53 -24.33
CA GLU A 738 -23.54 7.98 -24.55
C GLU A 738 -23.63 6.46 -24.33
N GLY A 739 -22.50 5.75 -24.47
CA GLY A 739 -22.47 4.30 -24.51
C GLY A 739 -22.97 3.62 -23.24
N TRP A 740 -22.52 4.04 -22.06
CA TRP A 740 -22.90 3.37 -20.81
C TRP A 740 -24.37 3.59 -20.43
N VAL A 741 -24.85 4.85 -20.50
CA VAL A 741 -26.26 5.17 -20.20
C VAL A 741 -27.19 4.49 -21.19
N HIS A 742 -26.83 4.46 -22.47
CA HIS A 742 -27.57 3.73 -23.49
C HIS A 742 -27.61 2.23 -23.19
N SER A 743 -26.46 1.62 -22.85
CA SER A 743 -26.39 0.21 -22.46
C SER A 743 -27.26 -0.11 -21.25
N ILE A 744 -27.30 0.73 -20.21
CA ILE A 744 -28.20 0.49 -19.07
C ILE A 744 -29.67 0.68 -19.47
N SER A 745 -30.00 1.75 -20.19
CA SER A 745 -31.38 1.99 -20.64
C SER A 745 -31.91 0.83 -21.47
N LYS A 746 -31.07 0.28 -22.35
CA LYS A 746 -31.38 -0.87 -23.19
C LYS A 746 -31.49 -2.18 -22.40
N THR A 747 -30.51 -2.48 -21.54
CA THR A 747 -30.43 -3.79 -20.86
C THR A 747 -31.36 -3.89 -19.66
N LEU A 748 -31.60 -2.79 -18.94
CA LEU A 748 -32.50 -2.74 -17.78
C LEU A 748 -33.89 -2.15 -18.10
N ASN A 749 -34.17 -1.83 -19.37
CA ASN A 749 -35.37 -1.09 -19.78
C ASN A 749 -35.58 0.22 -18.98
N TRP A 750 -34.48 0.89 -18.64
CA TRP A 750 -34.51 2.12 -17.83
C TRP A 750 -35.23 3.23 -18.62
N ASN A 751 -36.21 3.88 -18.00
CA ASN A 751 -37.07 4.93 -18.59
C ASN A 751 -38.10 4.47 -19.65
N SER A 752 -38.45 3.19 -19.69
CA SER A 752 -39.52 2.64 -20.56
C SER A 752 -40.96 2.98 -20.13
N ARG A 753 -41.16 3.77 -19.07
CA ARG A 753 -42.49 4.12 -18.55
C ARG A 753 -43.21 5.13 -19.47
N GLU A 754 -44.48 4.89 -19.77
CA GLU A 754 -45.33 5.86 -20.48
C GLU A 754 -45.38 7.21 -19.74
N LYS A 755 -45.17 8.32 -20.47
CA LYS A 755 -45.29 9.66 -19.91
C LYS A 755 -46.70 9.88 -19.37
N GLN A 756 -46.80 10.27 -18.11
CA GLN A 756 -48.06 10.61 -17.46
C GLN A 756 -48.71 11.75 -18.26
N LYS A 757 -49.97 11.56 -18.69
CA LYS A 757 -50.71 12.59 -19.44
C LYS A 757 -50.74 13.88 -18.62
N SER A 758 -50.43 15.01 -19.25
CA SER A 758 -50.53 16.32 -18.60
C SER A 758 -51.96 16.55 -18.12
N PHE A 759 -52.12 17.21 -16.98
CA PHE A 759 -53.43 17.73 -16.58
C PHE A 759 -53.92 18.68 -17.69
N LYS A 760 -55.18 18.50 -18.11
CA LYS A 760 -55.83 19.36 -19.10
C LYS A 760 -56.14 20.73 -18.52
#